data_AF-A0A016SMM6-F1
#
_entry.id   AF-A0A016SMM6-F1
#
_cell.length_a   1.000
_cell.length_b   1.000
_cell.length_c   1.000
_cell.angle_alpha   90.00
_cell.angle_beta   90.00
_cell.angle_gamma   90.00
#
_symmetry.space_group_name_H-M   'P 1'
#
loop_
_entity.id
_entity.type
_entity.pdbx_description
1 polymer ?
#
loop_
_entity_poly.entity_id
_entity_poly.type
_entity_poly.pdbx_seq_one_letter_code
_entity_poly.pdbx_strand_id
1 'polypeptide(L)'
;MNNLNHMTTMASESFLMNVKEETNCILAEIVRLAAFVSKDFLDPASSKYKLLVLDFNYFTRAAHYEKLIEENEELQDSLYNTYGDLLSRFSTLFQTVANFISSIKEYCDQVGQERVGISYLDIVDIEVLFNVGLVLLYLEKYLPGPVRERIYVAIYRNSDERRNVDFLVDFLRMSSAPSEPCYLFERLMMNDSFVEKCLSCCETIHREGVNDFGKTYVDRITLVKWIFVCLLFKPSTLKSDFSKMRQIVEDFFRDEWVLQLGLGLNVNLLDSWQPYRAAITALTNQVDTNKAKDMAAYHYNALSKLTVPQGKILPNDFDANIRLVSLYNSSLRWLILHTSKTSTKKALSYVQAIDIYPQFEEQSLALFLRVSSFEMDFLTAYRDALRNKEENIKKVTSSTCAIISEMAQLFTQDFGSLNKEKKTKLHNWFLLMKKTLEELELNYKRNAEFVSQVKRRITQVGEMLDLGGNLSVAQFLHKLESQLDYLSALYNVREEEERRIQRSAEPAYMWPILDDWTPRIQRRILESSNVHAIRALFFKLSLSINVLCEQFQSEERKTLIGRAYSFHLERRLRAILQTIPNRLFSVLKTTLSPSLQRQWEPTLDKSAAREMADFDENFCLAEATYTISNLSLGVSRMALKKVGIVSINPKELLEEGIRRELALELPPLLTSLDKVSLLEDVLSNLTDNLQLFRRAFIYMCEHVDINGHDMWREEVDSLVRQMANDLKERKLPNTPKSSKSGTPVPALAHIFNLLLKHSDPYTNRYFENSMTWREVKTNKDVLTSRTIDLIESWIPSSAINSLRSILNYFMGILINDSFKQINSIVTAVGNFSFDDSFVHSDPYEQLLRQIQGNQALVQLITKVGQHLLLLNMLCQSKKQHCQLHAAPLFSSLAACDKFLLSHPNSVPDDIGPIVSLLRDCGLCTPTLTLHKTSVVPSPRTSVCLLLTLYIAMHRFNGTRRDSFCGRTFIAGMFFLLHQINEVEEFRKMAERFADLLVVSKGSNDKQLLLSHISNVVTFS
;
A
#
# COMPACT_ATOMS: atom_id res chain seq x y z
N MET A 1 34.90 40.62 25.90
CA MET A 1 35.33 39.62 24.88
C MET A 1 34.90 38.20 25.27
N ASN A 2 35.25 37.66 26.45
CA ASN A 2 34.86 36.29 26.83
C ASN A 2 33.34 36.00 26.82
N ASN A 3 32.48 36.95 27.24
CA ASN A 3 31.02 36.76 27.19
C ASN A 3 30.44 36.78 25.76
N LEU A 4 31.02 37.56 24.83
CA LEU A 4 30.61 37.57 23.43
C LEU A 4 31.03 36.29 22.70
N ASN A 5 32.24 35.79 22.99
CA ASN A 5 32.71 34.51 22.45
C ASN A 5 31.88 33.34 22.97
N HIS A 6 31.45 33.37 24.25
CA HIS A 6 30.60 32.33 24.81
C HIS A 6 29.16 32.36 24.24
N MET A 7 28.61 33.54 23.96
CA MET A 7 27.29 33.68 23.34
C MET A 7 27.29 33.25 21.86
N THR A 8 28.35 33.56 21.12
CA THR A 8 28.52 33.12 19.72
C THR A 8 28.76 31.62 19.62
N THR A 9 29.51 31.00 20.53
CA THR A 9 29.66 29.54 20.56
C THR A 9 28.35 28.82 20.88
N MET A 10 27.56 29.32 21.83
CA MET A 10 26.23 28.73 22.14
C MET A 10 25.22 28.91 21.00
N ALA A 11 25.23 30.07 20.33
CA ALA A 11 24.40 30.29 19.14
C ALA A 11 24.79 29.34 18.00
N SER A 12 26.10 29.13 17.79
CA SER A 12 26.59 28.17 16.79
C SER A 12 26.24 26.73 17.16
N GLU A 13 26.36 26.31 18.42
CA GLU A 13 25.97 24.97 18.88
C GLU A 13 24.47 24.71 18.66
N SER A 14 23.61 25.68 18.98
CA SER A 14 22.16 25.60 18.74
C SER A 14 21.81 25.49 17.26
N PHE A 15 22.44 26.32 16.42
CA PHE A 15 22.27 26.25 14.96
C PHE A 15 22.66 24.87 14.41
N LEU A 16 23.83 24.36 14.81
CA LEU A 16 24.33 23.09 14.30
C LEU A 16 23.48 21.89 14.73
N MET A 17 22.94 21.91 15.95
CA MET A 17 21.98 20.89 16.40
C MET A 17 20.68 20.93 15.58
N ASN A 18 20.18 22.12 15.27
CA ASN A 18 19.02 22.28 14.39
C ASN A 18 19.29 21.75 12.98
N VAL A 19 20.47 22.05 12.42
CA VAL A 19 20.92 21.55 11.10
C VAL A 19 20.96 20.02 11.07
N LYS A 20 21.50 19.38 12.12
CA LYS A 20 21.55 17.92 12.22
C LYS A 20 20.15 17.30 12.22
N GLU A 21 19.22 17.87 12.97
CA GLU A 21 17.84 17.39 13.01
C GLU A 21 17.10 17.66 11.67
N GLU A 22 17.28 18.84 11.08
CA GLU A 22 16.68 19.22 9.80
C GLU A 22 17.18 18.32 8.65
N THR A 23 18.48 18.02 8.61
CA THR A 23 19.06 17.09 7.63
C THR A 23 18.35 15.74 7.67
N ASN A 24 18.16 15.17 8.88
CA ASN A 24 17.55 13.85 9.01
C ASN A 24 16.07 13.85 8.62
N CYS A 25 15.35 14.96 8.84
CA CYS A 25 14.01 15.17 8.30
C CYS A 25 14.02 15.20 6.77
N ILE A 26 14.94 15.94 6.15
CA ILE A 26 15.11 16.01 4.68
C ILE A 26 15.41 14.61 4.12
N LEU A 27 16.35 13.87 4.71
CA LEU A 27 16.71 12.51 4.28
C LEU A 27 15.50 11.57 4.36
N ALA A 28 14.78 11.59 5.48
CA ALA A 28 13.59 10.76 5.66
C ALA A 28 12.50 11.10 4.63
N GLU A 29 12.30 12.39 4.35
CA GLU A 29 11.31 12.88 3.39
C GLU A 29 11.68 12.53 1.95
N ILE A 30 12.96 12.61 1.57
CA ILE A 30 13.45 12.14 0.25
C ILE A 30 13.10 10.67 0.05
N VAL A 31 13.47 9.80 1.00
CA VAL A 31 13.20 8.37 0.88
C VAL A 31 11.69 8.11 0.85
N ARG A 32 10.91 8.81 1.69
CA ARG A 32 9.45 8.73 1.73
C ARG A 32 8.82 9.09 0.39
N LEU A 33 9.10 10.27 -0.15
CA LEU A 33 8.50 10.75 -1.38
C LEU A 33 8.96 9.97 -2.61
N ALA A 34 10.22 9.52 -2.65
CA ALA A 34 10.74 8.68 -3.72
C ALA A 34 9.91 7.39 -3.90
N ALA A 35 9.40 6.81 -2.81
CA ALA A 35 8.57 5.61 -2.88
C ALA A 35 7.17 5.85 -3.49
N PHE A 36 6.72 7.10 -3.60
CA PHE A 36 5.43 7.50 -4.18
C PHE A 36 5.54 8.02 -5.62
N VAL A 37 6.75 8.10 -6.18
CA VAL A 37 6.94 8.49 -7.59
C VAL A 37 6.26 7.46 -8.48
N SER A 38 5.29 7.89 -9.29
CA SER A 38 4.55 6.99 -10.18
C SER A 38 5.41 6.56 -11.38
N LYS A 39 4.97 5.48 -12.05
CA LYS A 39 5.60 5.05 -13.31
C LYS A 39 5.51 6.12 -14.40
N ASP A 40 4.52 7.00 -14.35
CA ASP A 40 4.34 8.08 -15.33
C ASP A 40 5.50 9.09 -15.33
N PHE A 41 6.08 9.38 -14.17
CA PHE A 41 7.26 10.24 -14.06
C PHE A 41 8.58 9.49 -14.32
N LEU A 42 8.63 8.19 -14.01
CA LEU A 42 9.80 7.33 -14.24
C LEU A 42 9.99 7.02 -15.73
N ASP A 43 8.94 6.54 -16.38
CA ASP A 43 8.91 6.21 -17.81
C ASP A 43 7.71 6.87 -18.52
N PRO A 44 7.84 8.15 -18.90
CA PRO A 44 6.79 8.89 -19.59
C PRO A 44 6.37 8.26 -20.92
N ALA A 45 7.20 7.42 -21.55
CA ALA A 45 6.89 6.83 -22.85
C ALA A 45 5.67 5.89 -22.79
N SER A 46 5.46 5.23 -21.64
CA SER A 46 4.34 4.33 -21.38
C SER A 46 3.11 5.01 -20.79
N SER A 47 3.22 6.30 -20.46
CA SER A 47 2.18 7.06 -19.76
C SER A 47 1.17 7.70 -20.70
N LYS A 48 -0.10 7.76 -20.26
CA LYS A 48 -1.12 8.62 -20.88
C LYS A 48 -0.80 10.12 -20.75
N TYR A 49 0.07 10.51 -19.82
CA TYR A 49 0.50 11.89 -19.56
C TYR A 49 1.79 12.28 -20.30
N LYS A 50 2.30 11.46 -21.21
CA LYS A 50 3.58 11.67 -21.92
C LYS A 50 3.78 13.09 -22.46
N LEU A 51 2.73 13.71 -22.99
CA LEU A 51 2.78 15.05 -23.58
C LEU A 51 2.95 16.17 -22.54
N LEU A 52 2.57 15.90 -21.29
CA LEU A 52 2.53 16.89 -20.20
C LEU A 52 3.66 16.71 -19.17
N VAL A 53 4.28 15.53 -19.14
CA VAL A 53 5.45 15.23 -18.29
C VAL A 53 6.72 15.69 -19.00
N LEU A 54 7.13 16.93 -18.75
CA LEU A 54 8.23 17.62 -19.43
C LEU A 54 9.45 17.77 -18.51
N ASP A 55 10.66 17.70 -19.07
CA ASP A 55 11.92 17.95 -18.36
C ASP A 55 12.37 19.42 -18.51
N PHE A 56 13.61 19.75 -18.10
CA PHE A 56 14.10 21.14 -18.13
C PHE A 56 14.23 21.72 -19.55
N ASN A 57 14.08 20.92 -20.62
CA ASN A 57 13.94 21.47 -21.98
C ASN A 57 12.72 22.37 -22.12
N TYR A 58 11.71 22.23 -21.24
CA TYR A 58 10.58 23.14 -21.15
C TYR A 58 11.02 24.61 -21.08
N PHE A 59 11.99 24.94 -20.22
CA PHE A 59 12.47 26.32 -20.06
C PHE A 59 13.13 26.89 -21.31
N THR A 60 13.65 26.02 -22.20
CA THR A 60 14.26 26.44 -23.47
C THR A 60 13.24 26.59 -24.61
N ARG A 61 12.10 25.88 -24.56
CA ARG A 61 11.09 25.82 -25.63
C ARG A 61 9.66 26.05 -25.11
N ALA A 62 9.50 26.93 -24.12
CA ALA A 62 8.25 27.11 -23.38
C ALA A 62 7.04 27.35 -24.33
N ALA A 63 7.18 28.26 -25.31
CA ALA A 63 6.10 28.61 -26.24
C ALA A 63 5.55 27.41 -27.05
N HIS A 64 6.41 26.46 -27.43
CA HIS A 64 5.96 25.25 -28.14
C HIS A 64 5.19 24.31 -27.22
N TYR A 65 5.68 24.12 -25.99
CA TYR A 65 5.05 23.23 -25.03
C TYR A 65 3.73 23.79 -24.51
N GLU A 66 3.64 25.08 -24.20
CA GLU A 66 2.38 25.72 -23.76
C GLU A 66 1.27 25.55 -24.80
N LYS A 67 1.59 25.68 -26.10
CA LYS A 67 0.60 25.42 -27.15
C LYS A 67 0.10 23.96 -27.17
N LEU A 68 1.00 22.98 -26.99
CA LEU A 68 0.60 21.56 -26.90
C LEU A 68 -0.24 21.26 -25.65
N ILE A 69 -0.02 22.02 -24.59
CA ILE A 69 -0.73 21.90 -23.32
C ILE A 69 -2.15 22.47 -23.46
N GLU A 70 -2.30 23.66 -24.06
CA GLU A 70 -3.59 24.28 -24.38
C GLU A 70 -4.47 23.35 -25.23
N GLU A 71 -3.86 22.61 -26.17
CA GLU A 71 -4.57 21.61 -26.98
C GLU A 71 -5.06 20.37 -26.17
N ASN A 72 -4.59 20.19 -24.93
CA ASN A 72 -4.84 19.01 -24.09
C ASN A 72 -5.24 19.35 -22.63
N GLU A 73 -6.10 20.37 -22.45
CA GLU A 73 -6.52 20.88 -21.13
C GLU A 73 -7.15 19.80 -20.23
N GLU A 74 -8.01 18.91 -20.77
CA GLU A 74 -8.63 17.82 -19.99
C GLU A 74 -7.61 16.82 -19.41
N LEU A 75 -6.51 16.57 -20.15
CA LEU A 75 -5.44 15.68 -19.68
C LEU A 75 -4.59 16.36 -18.60
N GLN A 76 -4.46 17.68 -18.64
CA GLN A 76 -3.79 18.46 -17.61
C GLN A 76 -4.58 18.44 -16.30
N ASP A 77 -5.88 18.70 -16.35
CA ASP A 77 -6.74 18.63 -15.17
C ASP A 77 -6.71 17.22 -14.57
N SER A 78 -6.75 16.18 -15.41
CA SER A 78 -6.58 14.80 -14.95
C SER A 78 -5.25 14.56 -14.26
N LEU A 79 -4.14 15.13 -14.74
CA LEU A 79 -2.81 14.99 -14.15
C LEU A 79 -2.75 15.62 -12.76
N TYR A 80 -3.20 16.87 -12.61
CA TYR A 80 -3.15 17.58 -11.33
C TYR A 80 -4.18 17.07 -10.32
N ASN A 81 -5.36 16.61 -10.77
CA ASN A 81 -6.29 15.91 -9.90
C ASN A 81 -5.71 14.58 -9.36
N THR A 82 -4.83 13.94 -10.12
CA THR A 82 -4.21 12.66 -9.71
C THR A 82 -2.96 12.86 -8.83
N TYR A 83 -2.11 13.85 -9.16
CA TYR A 83 -0.79 14.00 -8.52
C TYR A 83 -0.60 15.33 -7.76
N GLY A 84 -1.59 16.21 -7.70
CA GLY A 84 -1.47 17.55 -7.08
C GLY A 84 -0.95 17.51 -5.64
N ASP A 85 -1.49 16.60 -4.81
CA ASP A 85 -1.04 16.41 -3.42
C ASP A 85 0.40 15.88 -3.31
N LEU A 86 0.85 15.10 -4.29
CA LEU A 86 2.22 14.59 -4.33
C LEU A 86 3.19 15.71 -4.75
N LEU A 87 2.82 16.48 -5.78
CA LEU A 87 3.61 17.59 -6.30
C LEU A 87 3.77 18.70 -5.25
N SER A 88 2.73 19.01 -4.48
CA SER A 88 2.82 19.99 -3.39
C SER A 88 3.82 19.58 -2.31
N ARG A 89 3.90 18.29 -1.97
CA ARG A 89 4.90 17.75 -1.03
C ARG A 89 6.33 17.82 -1.58
N PHE A 90 6.52 17.50 -2.86
CA PHE A 90 7.82 17.66 -3.51
C PHE A 90 8.24 19.13 -3.59
N SER A 91 7.30 20.05 -3.80
CA SER A 91 7.55 21.49 -3.77
C SER A 91 8.13 21.92 -2.43
N THR A 92 7.48 21.52 -1.34
CA THR A 92 7.97 21.76 0.02
C THR A 92 9.35 21.15 0.26
N LEU A 93 9.60 19.91 -0.19
CA LEU A 93 10.91 19.27 -0.07
C LEU A 93 12.00 20.09 -0.78
N PHE A 94 11.79 20.45 -2.04
CA PHE A 94 12.79 21.22 -2.80
C PHE A 94 13.04 22.59 -2.20
N GLN A 95 12.00 23.27 -1.71
CA GLN A 95 12.15 24.55 -1.04
C GLN A 95 12.94 24.43 0.27
N THR A 96 12.66 23.40 1.08
CA THR A 96 13.39 23.12 2.32
C THR A 96 14.85 22.81 2.02
N VAL A 97 15.15 22.00 1.01
CA VAL A 97 16.53 21.70 0.57
C VAL A 97 17.26 22.98 0.15
N ALA A 98 16.60 23.85 -0.62
CA ALA A 98 17.21 25.12 -1.05
C ALA A 98 17.53 26.03 0.14
N ASN A 99 16.59 26.20 1.07
CA ASN A 99 16.80 27.02 2.26
C ASN A 99 17.92 26.45 3.14
N PHE A 100 17.89 25.15 3.40
CA PHE A 100 18.89 24.41 4.17
C PHE A 100 20.30 24.59 3.60
N ILE A 101 20.46 24.38 2.28
CA ILE A 101 21.74 24.55 1.60
C ILE A 101 22.24 25.99 1.70
N SER A 102 21.38 26.99 1.45
CA SER A 102 21.77 28.40 1.52
C SER A 102 22.24 28.78 2.93
N SER A 103 21.51 28.39 3.97
CA SER A 103 21.90 28.66 5.37
C SER A 103 23.23 28.01 5.76
N ILE A 104 23.51 26.80 5.27
CA ILE A 104 24.79 26.13 5.56
C ILE A 104 25.95 26.79 4.80
N LYS A 105 25.74 27.21 3.56
CA LYS A 105 26.78 27.95 2.82
C LYS A 105 27.19 29.22 3.56
N GLU A 106 26.21 30.00 3.99
CA GLU A 106 26.45 31.21 4.79
C GLU A 106 27.25 30.89 6.07
N TYR A 107 26.92 29.80 6.76
CA TYR A 107 27.67 29.34 7.94
C TYR A 107 29.11 28.94 7.61
N CYS A 108 29.31 28.12 6.58
CA CYS A 108 30.64 27.64 6.19
C CYS A 108 31.57 28.78 5.75
N ASP A 109 31.03 29.81 5.11
CA ASP A 109 31.78 31.01 4.75
C ASP A 109 32.19 31.84 5.96
N GLN A 110 31.38 31.86 7.02
CA GLN A 110 31.68 32.58 8.27
C GLN A 110 32.72 31.85 9.15
N VAL A 111 32.71 30.52 9.18
CA VAL A 111 33.55 29.72 10.10
C VAL A 111 34.96 29.42 9.55
N GLY A 112 35.18 29.61 8.25
CA GLY A 112 36.41 29.25 7.54
C GLY A 112 37.72 29.89 8.03
N GLN A 113 37.73 30.80 9.03
CA GLN A 113 38.93 31.59 9.35
C GLN A 113 39.44 31.62 10.81
N GLU A 114 38.79 31.04 11.85
CA GLU A 114 39.13 31.48 13.24
C GLU A 114 39.17 30.44 14.38
N ARG A 115 39.54 29.15 14.18
CA ARG A 115 39.70 28.21 15.31
C ARG A 115 41.01 27.39 15.26
N VAL A 116 41.73 27.36 16.39
CA VAL A 116 42.99 26.60 16.58
C VAL A 116 42.76 25.45 17.56
N GLY A 117 43.09 24.21 17.17
CA GLY A 117 42.90 22.97 17.96
C GLY A 117 41.62 22.20 17.60
N ILE A 118 41.50 20.94 18.06
CA ILE A 118 40.26 20.14 17.92
C ILE A 118 39.33 20.46 19.10
N SER A 119 38.18 21.04 18.80
CA SER A 119 37.09 21.26 19.74
C SER A 119 35.88 20.40 19.38
N TYR A 120 34.93 20.27 20.33
CA TYR A 120 33.62 19.66 20.05
C TYR A 120 32.93 20.29 18.84
N LEU A 121 33.07 21.61 18.64
CA LEU A 121 32.48 22.29 17.49
C LEU A 121 33.12 21.84 16.16
N ASP A 122 34.40 21.47 16.13
CA ASP A 122 35.05 20.98 14.91
C ASP A 122 34.56 19.57 14.54
N ILE A 123 34.16 18.76 15.52
CA ILE A 123 33.48 17.47 15.28
C ILE A 123 32.11 17.70 14.68
N VAL A 124 31.37 18.68 15.22
CA VAL A 124 30.04 19.03 14.69
C VAL A 124 30.14 19.66 13.29
N ASP A 125 31.19 20.44 13.00
CA ASP A 125 31.48 20.97 11.65
C ASP A 125 31.62 19.81 10.63
N ILE A 126 32.36 18.74 10.99
CA ILE A 126 32.49 17.53 10.17
C ILE A 126 31.14 16.82 10.00
N GLU A 127 30.37 16.66 11.08
CA GLU A 127 29.04 16.04 11.01
C GLU A 127 28.10 16.80 10.07
N VAL A 128 28.15 18.14 10.06
CA VAL A 128 27.37 18.98 9.15
C VAL A 128 27.79 18.77 7.70
N LEU A 129 29.10 18.80 7.42
CA LEU A 129 29.60 18.54 6.07
C LEU A 129 29.21 17.13 5.58
N PHE A 130 29.29 16.14 6.48
CA PHE A 130 28.86 14.78 6.22
C PHE A 130 27.36 14.71 5.88
N ASN A 131 26.52 15.38 6.67
CA ASN A 131 25.07 15.45 6.49
C ASN A 131 24.67 16.12 5.18
N VAL A 132 25.34 17.22 4.79
CA VAL A 132 25.14 17.85 3.47
C VAL A 132 25.46 16.86 2.36
N GLY A 133 26.60 16.18 2.44
CA GLY A 133 26.98 15.15 1.48
C GLY A 133 25.97 14.01 1.40
N LEU A 134 25.40 13.58 2.52
CA LEU A 134 24.32 12.59 2.53
C LEU A 134 23.08 13.07 1.78
N VAL A 135 22.65 14.32 1.97
CA VAL A 135 21.49 14.88 1.24
C VAL A 135 21.72 14.82 -0.27
N LEU A 136 22.91 15.20 -0.74
CA LEU A 136 23.27 15.12 -2.16
C LEU A 136 23.23 13.68 -2.69
N LEU A 137 23.81 12.73 -1.95
CA LEU A 137 23.85 11.32 -2.34
C LEU A 137 22.45 10.69 -2.34
N TYR A 138 21.60 11.06 -1.38
CA TYR A 138 20.22 10.56 -1.31
C TYR A 138 19.36 11.11 -2.43
N LEU A 139 19.49 12.40 -2.74
CA LEU A 139 18.82 13.01 -3.89
C LEU A 139 19.20 12.26 -5.17
N GLU A 140 20.49 12.02 -5.42
CA GLU A 140 20.93 11.31 -6.63
C GLU A 140 20.43 9.86 -6.68
N LYS A 141 20.49 9.16 -5.55
CA LYS A 141 20.11 7.74 -5.48
C LYS A 141 18.60 7.53 -5.63
N TYR A 142 17.79 8.30 -4.92
CA TYR A 142 16.34 8.05 -4.80
C TYR A 142 15.51 8.90 -5.76
N LEU A 143 16.04 10.04 -6.22
CA LEU A 143 15.39 10.91 -7.19
C LEU A 143 16.38 11.21 -8.33
N PRO A 144 16.49 10.31 -9.33
CA PRO A 144 17.40 10.52 -10.45
C PRO A 144 17.15 11.85 -11.17
N GLY A 145 18.20 12.44 -11.76
CA GLY A 145 18.15 13.72 -12.50
C GLY A 145 16.88 13.94 -13.35
N PRO A 146 16.52 13.03 -14.29
CA PRO A 146 15.38 13.27 -15.18
C PRO A 146 14.04 13.30 -14.44
N VAL A 147 13.94 12.53 -13.36
CA VAL A 147 12.73 12.44 -12.53
C VAL A 147 12.56 13.73 -11.73
N ARG A 148 13.64 14.23 -11.12
CA ARG A 148 13.64 15.52 -10.41
C ARG A 148 13.26 16.67 -11.33
N GLU A 149 13.83 16.71 -12.53
CA GLU A 149 13.51 17.73 -13.52
C GLU A 149 12.02 17.71 -13.89
N ARG A 150 11.49 16.53 -14.21
CA ARG A 150 10.07 16.36 -14.60
C ARG A 150 9.10 16.78 -13.50
N ILE A 151 9.38 16.36 -12.26
CA ILE A 151 8.58 16.71 -11.09
C ILE A 151 8.65 18.23 -10.85
N TYR A 152 9.84 18.83 -10.92
CA TYR A 152 10.00 20.26 -10.71
C TYR A 152 9.30 21.10 -11.78
N VAL A 153 9.33 20.70 -13.05
CA VAL A 153 8.59 21.39 -14.12
C VAL A 153 7.08 21.33 -13.90
N ALA A 154 6.55 20.17 -13.48
CA ALA A 154 5.14 20.04 -13.13
C ALA A 154 4.76 20.94 -11.94
N ILE A 155 5.62 21.05 -10.93
CA ILE A 155 5.43 21.98 -9.80
C ILE A 155 5.46 23.43 -10.28
N TYR A 156 6.47 23.80 -11.08
CA TYR A 156 6.68 25.14 -11.59
C TYR A 156 5.47 25.65 -12.40
N ARG A 157 4.88 24.77 -13.21
CA ARG A 157 3.71 25.08 -14.04
C ARG A 157 2.42 25.25 -13.24
N ASN A 158 2.31 24.60 -12.08
CA ASN A 158 1.12 24.65 -11.23
C ASN A 158 1.19 25.76 -10.15
N SER A 159 2.33 26.44 -10.00
CA SER A 159 2.57 27.35 -8.87
C SER A 159 2.68 28.80 -9.34
N ASP A 160 1.85 29.67 -8.74
CA ASP A 160 1.88 31.12 -8.94
C ASP A 160 3.01 31.80 -8.13
N GLU A 161 3.33 31.29 -6.95
CA GLU A 161 4.45 31.75 -6.13
C GLU A 161 5.71 30.93 -6.40
N ARG A 162 6.81 31.61 -6.75
CA ARG A 162 8.07 30.98 -7.13
C ARG A 162 9.23 31.53 -6.29
N ARG A 163 9.81 30.69 -5.44
CA ARG A 163 10.96 31.04 -4.56
C ARG A 163 12.19 30.24 -4.98
N ASN A 164 13.38 30.83 -4.84
CA ASN A 164 14.68 30.19 -5.16
C ASN A 164 14.75 29.52 -6.54
N VAL A 165 14.03 30.03 -7.54
CA VAL A 165 13.91 29.39 -8.86
C VAL A 165 15.27 29.22 -9.53
N ASP A 166 16.07 30.28 -9.57
CA ASP A 166 17.36 30.26 -10.26
C ASP A 166 18.30 29.22 -9.63
N PHE A 167 18.34 29.17 -8.29
CA PHE A 167 19.09 28.16 -7.56
C PHE A 167 18.56 26.74 -7.83
N LEU A 168 17.25 26.52 -7.75
CA LEU A 168 16.65 25.19 -7.92
C LEU A 168 16.80 24.66 -9.35
N VAL A 169 16.63 25.51 -10.36
CA VAL A 169 16.81 25.15 -11.76
C VAL A 169 18.28 24.80 -12.05
N ASP A 170 19.25 25.47 -11.43
CA ASP A 170 20.67 25.14 -11.60
C ASP A 170 21.08 23.88 -10.81
N PHE A 171 20.63 23.80 -9.56
CA PHE A 171 20.96 22.71 -8.64
C PHE A 171 20.34 21.37 -9.05
N LEU A 172 19.06 21.35 -9.45
CA LEU A 172 18.34 20.11 -9.80
C LEU A 172 18.64 19.59 -11.21
N ARG A 173 19.28 20.41 -12.05
CA ARG A 173 19.56 20.05 -13.46
C ARG A 173 20.43 18.80 -13.55
N MET A 174 20.16 17.94 -14.51
CA MET A 174 20.97 16.79 -14.84
C MET A 174 22.37 17.23 -15.36
N SER A 175 23.38 16.39 -15.18
CA SER A 175 24.67 16.56 -15.88
C SER A 175 24.58 16.03 -17.31
N SER A 176 25.17 16.75 -18.27
CA SER A 176 25.26 16.33 -19.67
C SER A 176 26.23 15.15 -19.88
N ALA A 177 27.11 14.88 -18.91
CA ALA A 177 28.06 13.77 -18.93
C ALA A 177 27.69 12.72 -17.88
N PRO A 178 27.19 11.53 -18.26
CA PRO A 178 26.83 10.46 -17.32
C PRO A 178 28.04 9.82 -16.62
N SER A 179 29.27 10.21 -16.96
CA SER A 179 30.53 9.61 -16.47
C SER A 179 31.16 10.30 -15.26
N GLU A 180 30.63 11.45 -14.82
CA GLU A 180 31.15 12.16 -13.64
C GLU A 180 30.25 11.89 -12.42
N PRO A 181 30.60 10.91 -11.57
CA PRO A 181 29.91 10.77 -10.30
C PRO A 181 30.14 12.04 -9.48
N CYS A 182 29.10 12.50 -8.78
CA CYS A 182 29.16 13.63 -7.86
C CYS A 182 29.13 15.05 -8.46
N TYR A 183 28.58 15.25 -9.66
CA TYR A 183 28.38 16.60 -10.24
C TYR A 183 27.63 17.58 -9.31
N LEU A 184 26.74 17.08 -8.44
CA LEU A 184 26.06 17.89 -7.43
C LEU A 184 27.01 18.46 -6.36
N PHE A 185 28.08 17.72 -6.02
CA PHE A 185 29.11 18.18 -5.10
C PHE A 185 29.94 19.30 -5.72
N GLU A 186 30.32 19.14 -6.99
CA GLU A 186 31.00 20.19 -7.75
C GLU A 186 30.08 21.42 -7.89
N ARG A 187 28.81 21.27 -8.27
CA ARG A 187 27.90 22.43 -8.38
C ARG A 187 27.63 23.17 -7.08
N LEU A 188 27.67 22.47 -5.94
CA LEU A 188 27.44 23.13 -4.65
C LEU A 188 28.55 24.14 -4.34
N MET A 189 29.80 23.91 -4.77
CA MET A 189 30.96 24.79 -4.52
C MET A 189 31.03 25.23 -3.04
N MET A 190 31.31 24.28 -2.14
CA MET A 190 31.56 24.58 -0.73
C MET A 190 32.91 25.29 -0.55
N ASN A 191 33.06 26.05 0.54
CA ASN A 191 34.30 26.76 0.84
C ASN A 191 35.47 25.77 1.05
N ASP A 192 36.49 25.83 0.18
CA ASP A 192 37.65 24.93 0.20
C ASP A 192 38.40 24.96 1.54
N SER A 193 38.45 26.12 2.21
CA SER A 193 39.12 26.25 3.52
C SER A 193 38.40 25.46 4.61
N PHE A 194 37.07 25.44 4.59
CA PHE A 194 36.24 24.70 5.54
C PHE A 194 36.36 23.18 5.31
N VAL A 195 36.34 22.74 4.05
CA VAL A 195 36.50 21.31 3.70
C VAL A 195 37.89 20.80 4.11
N GLU A 196 38.96 21.57 3.87
CA GLU A 196 40.31 21.18 4.28
C GLU A 196 40.46 21.13 5.80
N LYS A 197 39.84 22.07 6.52
CA LYS A 197 39.77 22.04 7.99
C LYS A 197 39.13 20.74 8.49
N CYS A 198 37.98 20.35 7.93
CA CYS A 198 37.28 19.11 8.31
C CYS A 198 38.14 17.86 8.03
N LEU A 199 38.80 17.81 6.87
CA LEU A 199 39.69 16.72 6.49
C LEU A 199 40.89 16.60 7.45
N SER A 200 41.57 17.72 7.72
CA SER A 200 42.71 17.76 8.65
C SER A 200 42.30 17.39 10.08
N CYS A 201 41.09 17.76 10.50
CA CYS A 201 40.55 17.39 11.81
C CYS A 201 40.36 15.87 11.92
N CYS A 202 39.77 15.23 10.90
CA CYS A 202 39.62 13.77 10.86
C CYS A 202 40.96 13.03 10.90
N GLU A 203 41.97 13.50 10.14
CA GLU A 203 43.33 12.93 10.16
C GLU A 203 44.02 13.09 11.52
N THR A 204 43.68 14.14 12.27
CA THR A 204 44.23 14.37 13.61
C THR A 204 43.54 13.48 14.66
N ILE A 205 42.21 13.32 14.58
CA ILE A 205 41.44 12.37 15.40
C ILE A 205 41.99 10.94 15.23
N HIS A 206 42.34 10.54 14.00
CA HIS A 206 42.95 9.23 13.77
C HIS A 206 44.29 9.06 14.49
N ARG A 207 45.16 10.09 14.45
CA ARG A 207 46.50 10.06 15.06
C ARG A 207 46.47 10.07 16.58
N GLU A 208 45.53 10.79 17.19
CA GLU A 208 45.38 10.87 18.65
C GLU A 208 44.73 9.61 19.27
N GLY A 209 44.20 8.72 18.42
CA GLY A 209 43.43 7.56 18.82
C GLY A 209 41.97 7.94 19.08
N VAL A 210 41.06 7.01 18.73
CA VAL A 210 39.61 7.14 18.96
C VAL A 210 39.34 7.28 20.47
N ASN A 211 39.24 8.53 20.92
CA ASN A 211 39.05 8.92 22.32
C ASN A 211 37.73 9.69 22.50
N ASP A 212 37.30 9.86 23.75
CA ASP A 212 36.09 10.58 24.10
C ASP A 212 36.34 12.09 23.99
N PHE A 213 35.91 12.73 22.90
CA PHE A 213 36.10 14.17 22.65
C PHE A 213 35.00 15.00 23.33
N GLY A 214 34.83 14.80 24.64
CA GLY A 214 33.84 15.51 25.46
C GLY A 214 32.48 14.80 25.51
N LYS A 215 31.50 15.23 24.71
CA LYS A 215 30.13 14.68 24.71
C LYS A 215 29.90 13.58 23.66
N THR A 216 30.85 13.36 22.75
CA THR A 216 30.67 12.51 21.57
C THR A 216 31.82 11.53 21.40
N TYR A 217 31.49 10.23 21.42
CA TYR A 217 32.40 9.16 21.07
C TYR A 217 32.40 8.95 19.55
N VAL A 218 33.57 9.04 18.91
CA VAL A 218 33.73 8.87 17.44
C VAL A 218 34.46 7.57 17.14
N ASP A 219 33.74 6.55 16.69
CA ASP A 219 34.36 5.26 16.33
C ASP A 219 35.11 5.31 14.99
N ARG A 220 35.98 4.32 14.75
CA ARG A 220 36.73 4.19 13.48
C ARG A 220 35.79 4.20 12.27
N ILE A 221 34.65 3.52 12.37
CA ILE A 221 33.69 3.39 11.26
C ILE A 221 33.10 4.76 10.90
N THR A 222 32.72 5.58 11.89
CA THR A 222 32.20 6.93 11.67
C THR A 222 33.26 7.82 11.02
N LEU A 223 34.51 7.73 11.49
CA LEU A 223 35.62 8.49 10.93
C LEU A 223 35.87 8.17 9.44
N VAL A 224 35.80 6.88 9.08
CA VAL A 224 35.92 6.43 7.68
C VAL A 224 34.81 7.02 6.80
N LYS A 225 33.57 7.10 7.30
CA LYS A 225 32.44 7.72 6.58
C LYS A 225 32.64 9.21 6.37
N TRP A 226 33.13 9.92 7.38
CA TRP A 226 33.40 11.36 7.32
C TRP A 226 34.50 11.69 6.31
N ILE A 227 35.63 10.98 6.36
CA ILE A 227 36.72 11.14 5.38
C ILE A 227 36.21 10.93 3.96
N PHE A 228 35.42 9.87 3.73
CA PHE A 228 34.88 9.59 2.40
C PHE A 228 34.07 10.78 1.85
N VAL A 229 33.15 11.34 2.65
CA VAL A 229 32.32 12.47 2.20
C VAL A 229 33.14 13.75 2.05
N CYS A 230 34.10 14.02 2.93
CA CYS A 230 35.01 15.16 2.79
C CYS A 230 35.77 15.13 1.45
N LEU A 231 36.24 13.94 1.03
CA LEU A 231 36.93 13.77 -0.25
C LEU A 231 36.03 14.07 -1.46
N LEU A 232 34.73 13.80 -1.39
CA LEU A 232 33.80 14.12 -2.48
C LEU A 232 33.64 15.62 -2.72
N PHE A 233 33.79 16.42 -1.66
CA PHE A 233 33.84 17.89 -1.78
C PHE A 233 35.20 18.40 -2.29
N LYS A 234 36.22 17.54 -2.38
CA LYS A 234 37.57 17.90 -2.85
C LYS A 234 38.05 17.01 -4.01
N PRO A 235 37.44 17.13 -5.20
CA PRO A 235 37.73 16.28 -6.35
C PRO A 235 39.19 16.40 -6.85
N SER A 236 39.87 17.52 -6.60
CA SER A 236 41.28 17.73 -6.94
C SER A 236 42.19 16.71 -6.26
N THR A 237 41.97 16.42 -4.98
CA THR A 237 42.70 15.40 -4.22
C THR A 237 42.48 14.00 -4.81
N LEU A 238 41.22 13.65 -5.10
CA LEU A 238 40.86 12.36 -5.68
C LEU A 238 41.46 12.14 -7.09
N LYS A 239 41.49 13.19 -7.92
CA LYS A 239 41.97 13.14 -9.31
C LYS A 239 43.51 13.15 -9.40
N SER A 240 44.20 13.97 -8.60
CA SER A 240 45.60 14.35 -8.86
C SER A 240 46.60 14.12 -7.72
N ASP A 241 46.19 14.03 -6.45
CA ASP A 241 47.11 13.94 -5.32
C ASP A 241 47.39 12.49 -4.89
N PHE A 242 48.35 11.85 -5.58
CA PHE A 242 48.71 10.45 -5.33
C PHE A 242 49.30 10.20 -3.93
N SER A 243 50.04 11.16 -3.39
CA SER A 243 50.73 11.04 -2.10
C SER A 243 49.74 11.05 -0.96
N LYS A 244 48.87 12.08 -0.93
CA LYS A 244 47.83 12.22 0.10
C LYS A 244 46.82 11.07 0.03
N MET A 245 46.39 10.68 -1.18
CA MET A 245 45.47 9.55 -1.34
C MET A 245 46.07 8.22 -0.89
N ARG A 246 47.38 7.97 -1.10
CA ARG A 246 48.04 6.76 -0.58
C ARG A 246 47.95 6.69 0.95
N GLN A 247 48.27 7.79 1.63
CA GLN A 247 48.22 7.87 3.09
C GLN A 247 46.79 7.66 3.60
N ILE A 248 45.81 8.38 3.04
CA ILE A 248 44.40 8.27 3.44
C ILE A 248 43.87 6.84 3.25
N VAL A 249 44.20 6.18 2.14
CA VAL A 249 43.78 4.79 1.92
C VAL A 249 44.40 3.83 2.92
N GLU A 250 45.67 4.01 3.25
CA GLU A 250 46.39 3.18 4.20
C GLU A 250 45.81 3.30 5.62
N ASP A 251 45.49 4.51 6.04
CA ASP A 251 44.97 4.82 7.38
C ASP A 251 43.49 4.42 7.55
N PHE A 252 42.65 4.66 6.53
CA PHE A 252 41.19 4.58 6.67
C PHE A 252 40.53 3.42 5.89
N PHE A 253 40.98 3.13 4.67
CA PHE A 253 40.24 2.25 3.73
C PHE A 253 40.90 0.88 3.49
N ARG A 254 41.97 0.58 4.22
CA ARG A 254 42.76 -0.65 4.06
C ARG A 254 41.98 -1.95 4.30
N ASP A 255 40.99 -1.94 5.20
CA ASP A 255 40.22 -3.13 5.60
C ASP A 255 38.73 -3.04 5.21
N GLU A 256 38.25 -1.84 4.88
CA GLU A 256 36.84 -1.57 4.57
C GLU A 256 36.75 -0.69 3.32
N TRP A 257 36.67 -1.31 2.14
CA TRP A 257 36.52 -0.60 0.86
C TRP A 257 35.08 -0.59 0.34
N VAL A 258 34.16 -1.24 1.04
CA VAL A 258 32.72 -1.08 0.82
C VAL A 258 32.10 -0.45 2.06
N LEU A 259 31.63 0.78 1.91
CA LEU A 259 31.18 1.64 3.00
C LEU A 259 29.65 1.64 3.12
N GLN A 260 29.17 1.73 4.35
CA GLN A 260 27.76 1.99 4.67
C GLN A 260 27.64 3.40 5.26
N LEU A 261 27.16 4.36 4.46
CA LEU A 261 27.12 5.77 4.86
C LEU A 261 25.86 6.11 5.68
N GLY A 262 24.71 5.57 5.27
CA GLY A 262 23.41 5.82 5.92
C GLY A 262 22.40 4.71 5.61
N LEU A 263 21.16 4.88 6.07
CA LEU A 263 20.04 3.95 5.79
C LEU A 263 19.83 3.77 4.29
N GLY A 264 20.28 2.64 3.76
CA GLY A 264 20.10 2.34 2.35
C GLY A 264 21.16 2.94 1.42
N LEU A 265 22.32 3.39 1.90
CA LEU A 265 23.41 3.89 1.05
C LEU A 265 24.72 3.11 1.28
N ASN A 266 24.94 2.12 0.42
CA ASN A 266 26.18 1.35 0.36
C ASN A 266 27.01 1.85 -0.83
N VAL A 267 28.30 2.11 -0.60
CA VAL A 267 29.22 2.63 -1.62
C VAL A 267 30.43 1.70 -1.71
N ASN A 268 30.64 1.09 -2.87
CA ASN A 268 31.86 0.37 -3.17
C ASN A 268 32.90 1.36 -3.73
N LEU A 269 34.03 1.52 -3.03
CA LEU A 269 35.09 2.45 -3.45
C LEU A 269 35.76 2.04 -4.75
N LEU A 270 35.82 0.75 -5.08
CA LEU A 270 36.36 0.27 -6.36
C LEU A 270 35.49 0.72 -7.54
N ASP A 271 34.19 0.90 -7.32
CA ASP A 271 33.25 1.41 -8.32
C ASP A 271 33.24 2.94 -8.32
N SER A 272 33.09 3.58 -7.15
CA SER A 272 32.91 5.03 -7.04
C SER A 272 34.18 5.83 -7.36
N TRP A 273 35.37 5.26 -7.09
CA TRP A 273 36.65 5.91 -7.40
C TRP A 273 37.24 5.53 -8.75
N GLN A 274 36.56 4.72 -9.56
CA GLN A 274 37.02 4.37 -10.91
C GLN A 274 37.41 5.59 -11.78
N PRO A 275 36.67 6.73 -11.80
CA PRO A 275 37.06 7.91 -12.56
C PRO A 275 38.20 8.73 -11.93
N TYR A 276 38.59 8.43 -10.69
CA TYR A 276 39.58 9.17 -9.91
C TYR A 276 40.92 8.46 -9.87
N ARG A 277 41.86 8.86 -10.74
CA ARG A 277 43.13 8.15 -10.97
C ARG A 277 43.98 8.02 -9.70
N ALA A 278 44.14 9.08 -8.91
CA ALA A 278 44.95 9.03 -7.69
C ALA A 278 44.32 8.08 -6.64
N ALA A 279 43.01 8.20 -6.43
CA ALA A 279 42.27 7.38 -5.47
C ALA A 279 42.25 5.89 -5.82
N ILE A 280 41.92 5.51 -7.07
CA ILE A 280 41.87 4.10 -7.47
C ILE A 280 43.24 3.43 -7.44
N THR A 281 44.30 4.18 -7.79
CA THR A 281 45.68 3.69 -7.76
C THR A 281 46.11 3.42 -6.32
N ALA A 282 45.83 4.36 -5.40
CA ALA A 282 46.10 4.18 -3.97
C ALA A 282 45.37 2.96 -3.41
N LEU A 283 44.07 2.83 -3.69
CA LEU A 283 43.23 1.73 -3.23
C LEU A 283 43.77 0.37 -3.67
N THR A 284 44.08 0.22 -4.96
CA THR A 284 44.47 -1.10 -5.50
C THR A 284 45.91 -1.50 -5.17
N ASN A 285 46.73 -0.56 -4.72
CA ASN A 285 48.06 -0.87 -4.18
C ASN A 285 47.99 -1.39 -2.74
N GLN A 286 47.01 -0.92 -1.94
CA GLN A 286 46.88 -1.28 -0.53
C GLN A 286 45.94 -2.46 -0.27
N VAL A 287 44.90 -2.60 -1.10
CA VAL A 287 43.93 -3.70 -1.05
C VAL A 287 44.20 -4.62 -2.23
N ASP A 288 45.02 -5.66 -2.03
CA ASP A 288 45.19 -6.73 -3.03
C ASP A 288 44.10 -7.80 -2.89
N THR A 289 43.82 -8.48 -3.99
CA THR A 289 42.92 -9.62 -4.12
C THR A 289 43.24 -10.75 -3.13
N ASN A 290 44.52 -11.02 -2.85
CA ASN A 290 44.94 -12.01 -1.84
C ASN A 290 44.48 -11.61 -0.43
N LYS A 291 44.66 -10.34 -0.07
CA LYS A 291 44.22 -9.82 1.23
C LYS A 291 42.70 -9.89 1.36
N ALA A 292 41.97 -9.55 0.30
CA ALA A 292 40.51 -9.66 0.30
C ALA A 292 40.04 -11.11 0.51
N LYS A 293 40.73 -12.08 -0.10
CA LYS A 293 40.49 -13.52 0.10
C LYS A 293 40.74 -13.97 1.53
N ASP A 294 41.87 -13.56 2.13
CA ASP A 294 42.22 -13.92 3.51
C ASP A 294 41.21 -13.35 4.52
N MET A 295 40.78 -12.11 4.32
CA MET A 295 39.75 -11.46 5.14
C MET A 295 38.39 -12.15 5.01
N ALA A 296 37.99 -12.53 3.80
CA ALA A 296 36.77 -13.28 3.59
C ALA A 296 36.81 -14.65 4.30
N ALA A 297 37.96 -15.33 4.25
CA ALA A 297 38.16 -16.59 4.97
C ALA A 297 38.07 -16.42 6.49
N TYR A 298 38.66 -15.36 7.05
CA TYR A 298 38.54 -15.03 8.47
C TYR A 298 37.08 -14.86 8.90
N HIS A 299 36.31 -14.03 8.20
CA HIS A 299 34.91 -13.77 8.53
C HIS A 299 34.02 -14.99 8.31
N TYR A 300 34.25 -15.76 7.25
CA TYR A 300 33.47 -16.98 7.01
C TYR A 300 33.74 -18.05 8.07
N ASN A 301 34.99 -18.20 8.52
CA ASN A 301 35.35 -19.13 9.59
C ASN A 301 34.70 -18.79 10.94
N ALA A 302 34.46 -17.50 11.21
CA ALA A 302 33.70 -17.08 12.39
C ALA A 302 32.22 -17.49 12.30
N LEU A 303 31.63 -17.45 11.09
CA LEU A 303 30.23 -17.81 10.85
C LEU A 303 30.00 -19.32 10.68
N SER A 304 30.96 -20.07 10.16
CA SER A 304 30.84 -21.53 10.03
C SER A 304 30.81 -22.24 11.38
N LYS A 305 31.44 -21.62 12.40
CA LYS A 305 31.42 -22.05 13.81
C LYS A 305 30.24 -21.47 14.61
N LEU A 306 29.22 -20.93 13.93
CA LEU A 306 28.10 -20.29 14.60
C LEU A 306 27.35 -21.27 15.51
N THR A 307 27.46 -21.03 16.81
CA THR A 307 26.71 -21.70 17.87
C THR A 307 25.64 -20.77 18.41
N VAL A 308 24.37 -21.15 18.25
CA VAL A 308 23.23 -20.46 18.87
C VAL A 308 22.90 -21.18 20.18
N PRO A 309 22.96 -20.50 21.33
CA PRO A 309 22.52 -21.06 22.60
C PRO A 309 21.10 -21.63 22.49
N GLN A 310 20.92 -22.88 22.91
CA GLN A 310 19.62 -23.54 22.93
C GLN A 310 19.00 -23.38 24.32
N GLY A 311 17.74 -22.96 24.39
CA GLY A 311 17.00 -22.80 25.66
C GLY A 311 16.92 -21.36 26.16
N LYS A 312 16.54 -21.20 27.43
CA LYS A 312 16.32 -19.89 28.05
C LYS A 312 17.67 -19.21 28.33
N ILE A 313 17.86 -18.01 27.79
CA ILE A 313 19.07 -17.20 28.04
C ILE A 313 19.00 -16.60 29.45
N LEU A 314 20.04 -16.83 30.25
CA LEU A 314 20.15 -16.31 31.61
C LEU A 314 21.17 -15.15 31.68
N PRO A 315 21.02 -14.22 32.65
CA PRO A 315 21.99 -13.18 32.94
C PRO A 315 23.47 -13.60 32.95
N ASN A 316 23.79 -14.80 33.46
CA ASN A 316 25.17 -15.31 33.53
C ASN A 316 25.82 -15.44 32.15
N ASP A 317 25.02 -15.70 31.13
CA ASP A 317 25.50 -15.93 29.77
C ASP A 317 25.61 -14.63 28.97
N PHE A 318 25.18 -13.49 29.53
CA PHE A 318 25.10 -12.23 28.79
C PHE A 318 26.45 -11.79 28.24
N ASP A 319 27.52 -11.78 29.03
CA ASP A 319 28.85 -11.36 28.55
C ASP A 319 29.39 -12.23 27.42
N ALA A 320 29.15 -13.55 27.48
CA ALA A 320 29.53 -14.48 26.42
C ALA A 320 28.71 -14.22 25.15
N ASN A 321 27.39 -14.06 25.30
CA ASN A 321 26.47 -13.81 24.20
C ASN A 321 26.71 -12.45 23.53
N ILE A 322 27.05 -11.40 24.28
CA ILE A 322 27.42 -10.08 23.73
C ILE A 322 28.60 -10.21 22.78
N ARG A 323 29.65 -10.94 23.19
CA ARG A 323 30.82 -11.19 22.35
C ARG A 323 30.45 -11.94 21.06
N LEU A 324 29.60 -12.96 21.17
CA LEU A 324 29.11 -13.71 20.00
C LEU A 324 28.28 -12.83 19.05
N VAL A 325 27.34 -12.04 19.57
CA VAL A 325 26.53 -11.10 18.77
C VAL A 325 27.43 -10.13 18.02
N SER A 326 28.40 -9.51 18.69
CA SER A 326 29.31 -8.57 18.03
C SER A 326 30.18 -9.24 16.96
N LEU A 327 30.70 -10.46 17.21
CA LEU A 327 31.52 -11.21 16.25
C LEU A 327 30.73 -11.64 15.00
N TYR A 328 29.51 -12.16 15.20
CA TYR A 328 28.67 -12.61 14.09
C TYR A 328 28.20 -11.44 13.22
N ASN A 329 27.85 -10.30 13.83
CA ASN A 329 27.43 -9.12 13.06
C ASN A 329 28.56 -8.47 12.29
N SER A 330 29.75 -8.33 12.89
CA SER A 330 30.91 -7.78 12.18
C SER A 330 31.25 -8.63 10.97
N SER A 331 31.23 -9.96 11.13
CA SER A 331 31.53 -10.91 10.05
C SER A 331 30.45 -10.95 8.97
N LEU A 332 29.16 -10.94 9.34
CA LEU A 332 28.06 -10.85 8.38
C LEU A 332 28.09 -9.54 7.60
N ARG A 333 28.28 -8.40 8.29
CA ARG A 333 28.36 -7.08 7.67
C ARG A 333 29.49 -7.03 6.65
N TRP A 334 30.68 -7.51 7.04
CA TRP A 334 31.83 -7.50 6.15
C TRP A 334 31.58 -8.36 4.90
N LEU A 335 31.17 -9.62 5.07
CA LEU A 335 30.94 -10.52 3.95
C LEU A 335 29.84 -10.00 3.02
N ILE A 336 28.68 -9.61 3.54
CA ILE A 336 27.55 -9.18 2.72
C ILE A 336 27.89 -7.92 1.91
N LEU A 337 28.58 -6.94 2.51
CA LEU A 337 28.99 -5.72 1.81
C LEU A 337 30.02 -6.03 0.72
N HIS A 338 31.08 -6.77 1.05
CA HIS A 338 32.21 -7.01 0.15
C HIS A 338 31.94 -8.07 -0.92
N THR A 339 30.83 -8.81 -0.81
CA THR A 339 30.35 -9.73 -1.85
C THR A 339 29.06 -9.25 -2.55
N SER A 340 28.67 -7.99 -2.35
CA SER A 340 27.50 -7.41 -3.01
C SER A 340 27.73 -7.19 -4.51
N LYS A 341 26.64 -6.96 -5.26
CA LYS A 341 26.73 -6.68 -6.70
C LYS A 341 27.59 -5.44 -6.97
N THR A 342 28.47 -5.53 -7.96
CA THR A 342 29.40 -4.46 -8.34
C THR A 342 29.18 -4.04 -9.78
N SER A 343 29.58 -2.81 -10.11
CA SER A 343 29.33 -2.21 -11.44
C SER A 343 30.55 -2.31 -12.36
N THR A 344 31.77 -2.24 -11.81
CA THR A 344 33.00 -2.22 -12.60
C THR A 344 33.64 -3.60 -12.71
N LYS A 345 34.31 -3.87 -13.84
CA LYS A 345 35.08 -5.11 -14.04
C LYS A 345 36.15 -5.34 -12.95
N LYS A 346 36.74 -4.26 -12.45
CA LYS A 346 37.77 -4.32 -11.41
C LYS A 346 37.16 -4.72 -10.06
N ALA A 347 36.04 -4.12 -9.66
CA ALA A 347 35.34 -4.56 -8.45
C ALA A 347 34.87 -6.02 -8.55
N LEU A 348 34.42 -6.45 -9.73
CA LEU A 348 34.03 -7.83 -9.97
C LEU A 348 35.19 -8.82 -9.80
N SER A 349 36.42 -8.46 -10.20
CA SER A 349 37.58 -9.36 -10.03
C SER A 349 37.93 -9.61 -8.56
N TYR A 350 37.67 -8.65 -7.66
CA TYR A 350 37.84 -8.86 -6.22
C TYR A 350 36.80 -9.82 -5.66
N VAL A 351 35.53 -9.69 -6.07
CA VAL A 351 34.48 -10.62 -5.66
C VAL A 351 34.78 -12.04 -6.17
N GLN A 352 35.25 -12.16 -7.42
CA GLN A 352 35.63 -13.45 -8.02
C GLN A 352 36.85 -14.09 -7.36
N ALA A 353 37.78 -13.29 -6.83
CA ALA A 353 38.95 -13.80 -6.10
C ALA A 353 38.60 -14.38 -4.71
N ILE A 354 37.38 -14.15 -4.21
CA ILE A 354 36.90 -14.71 -2.96
C ILE A 354 36.35 -16.12 -3.24
N ASP A 355 37.21 -17.14 -3.14
CA ASP A 355 36.85 -18.55 -3.41
C ASP A 355 35.64 -19.06 -2.59
N ILE A 356 35.41 -18.48 -1.40
CA ILE A 356 34.34 -18.86 -0.47
C ILE A 356 32.97 -18.30 -0.91
N TYR A 357 32.96 -17.32 -1.83
CA TYR A 357 31.75 -16.60 -2.23
C TYR A 357 30.58 -17.52 -2.63
N PRO A 358 30.74 -18.57 -3.45
CA PRO A 358 29.63 -19.44 -3.83
C PRO A 358 29.00 -20.17 -2.64
N GLN A 359 29.83 -20.67 -1.72
CA GLN A 359 29.39 -21.37 -0.51
C GLN A 359 28.65 -20.43 0.44
N PHE A 360 29.19 -19.22 0.60
CA PHE A 360 28.56 -18.19 1.42
C PHE A 360 27.25 -17.72 0.78
N GLU A 361 27.19 -17.51 -0.53
CA GLU A 361 26.02 -16.99 -1.22
C GLU A 361 24.79 -17.89 -1.01
N GLU A 362 24.96 -19.21 -1.10
CA GLU A 362 23.92 -20.21 -0.87
C GLU A 362 23.38 -20.17 0.57
N GLN A 363 24.27 -20.00 1.56
CA GLN A 363 23.93 -20.05 2.99
C GLN A 363 23.66 -18.67 3.62
N SER A 364 23.92 -17.58 2.89
CA SER A 364 23.93 -16.19 3.39
C SER A 364 22.64 -15.81 4.11
N LEU A 365 21.49 -16.07 3.47
CA LEU A 365 20.17 -15.83 4.05
C LEU A 365 19.91 -16.74 5.27
N ALA A 366 20.37 -17.99 5.24
CA ALA A 366 20.21 -18.92 6.36
C ALA A 366 20.99 -18.47 7.59
N LEU A 367 22.26 -18.09 7.42
CA LEU A 367 23.11 -17.57 8.49
C LEU A 367 22.56 -16.25 9.03
N PHE A 368 22.17 -15.33 8.15
CA PHE A 368 21.61 -14.04 8.56
C PHE A 368 20.34 -14.20 9.39
N LEU A 369 19.40 -15.06 8.98
CA LEU A 369 18.17 -15.30 9.75
C LEU A 369 18.43 -16.01 11.08
N ARG A 370 19.37 -16.96 11.14
CA ARG A 370 19.76 -17.62 12.40
C ARG A 370 20.36 -16.62 13.39
N VAL A 371 21.24 -15.73 12.93
CA VAL A 371 21.81 -14.64 13.74
C VAL A 371 20.72 -13.68 14.20
N SER A 372 19.81 -13.29 13.31
CA SER A 372 18.68 -12.40 13.63
C SER A 372 17.76 -12.98 14.70
N SER A 373 17.44 -14.28 14.63
CA SER A 373 16.63 -14.97 15.64
C SER A 373 17.34 -14.97 17.00
N PHE A 374 18.62 -15.33 17.02
CA PHE A 374 19.42 -15.30 18.25
C PHE A 374 19.46 -13.91 18.89
N GLU A 375 19.65 -12.87 18.11
CA GLU A 375 19.67 -11.48 18.59
C GLU A 375 18.32 -11.04 19.16
N MET A 376 17.23 -11.40 18.50
CA MET A 376 15.90 -11.07 18.97
C MET A 376 15.62 -11.73 20.32
N ASP A 377 15.92 -13.03 20.45
CA ASP A 377 15.74 -13.76 21.70
C ASP A 377 16.65 -13.20 22.80
N PHE A 378 17.92 -12.91 22.48
CA PHE A 378 18.89 -12.33 23.40
C PHE A 378 18.46 -10.94 23.89
N LEU A 379 18.11 -10.01 22.99
CA LEU A 379 17.68 -8.66 23.36
C LEU A 379 16.35 -8.68 24.12
N THR A 380 15.46 -9.61 23.82
CA THR A 380 14.23 -9.79 24.60
C THR A 380 14.56 -10.22 26.03
N ALA A 381 15.44 -11.21 26.21
CA ALA A 381 15.88 -11.67 27.52
C ALA A 381 16.63 -10.57 28.31
N TYR A 382 17.48 -9.78 27.65
CA TYR A 382 18.21 -8.68 28.27
C TYR A 382 17.26 -7.56 28.74
N ARG A 383 16.26 -7.18 27.92
CA ARG A 383 15.24 -6.20 28.28
C ARG A 383 14.35 -6.68 29.43
N ASP A 384 13.97 -7.95 29.43
CA ASP A 384 13.21 -8.55 30.54
C ASP A 384 14.03 -8.55 31.85
N ALA A 385 15.35 -8.76 31.76
CA ALA A 385 16.26 -8.66 32.90
C ALA A 385 16.40 -7.22 33.40
N LEU A 386 16.47 -6.23 32.51
CA LEU A 386 16.47 -4.79 32.85
C LEU A 386 15.17 -4.39 33.56
N ARG A 387 14.01 -4.75 32.98
CA ARG A 387 12.70 -4.36 33.51
C ARG A 387 12.42 -4.93 34.90
N ASN A 388 12.86 -6.17 35.14
CA ASN A 388 12.63 -6.86 36.41
C ASN A 388 13.87 -6.84 37.33
N LYS A 389 14.85 -5.97 37.05
CA LYS A 389 16.17 -5.96 37.73
C LYS A 389 16.04 -5.87 39.24
N GLU A 390 15.28 -4.89 39.74
CA GLU A 390 15.15 -4.66 41.19
C GLU A 390 14.48 -5.83 41.92
N GLU A 391 13.41 -6.38 41.35
CA GLU A 391 12.69 -7.52 41.93
C GLU A 391 13.57 -8.78 41.93
N ASN A 392 14.27 -9.03 40.82
CA ASN A 392 15.18 -10.17 40.70
C ASN A 392 16.36 -10.06 41.66
N ILE A 393 16.97 -8.87 41.81
CA ILE A 393 18.05 -8.64 42.78
C ILE A 393 17.54 -8.94 44.19
N LYS A 394 16.40 -8.37 44.62
CA LYS A 394 15.83 -8.63 45.95
C LYS A 394 15.58 -10.11 46.21
N LYS A 395 15.00 -10.81 45.22
CA LYS A 395 14.68 -12.24 45.31
C LYS A 395 15.94 -13.12 45.38
N VAL A 396 16.96 -12.80 44.59
CA VAL A 396 18.22 -13.55 44.58
C VAL A 396 19.01 -13.26 45.85
N THR A 397 19.07 -12.00 46.29
CA THR A 397 19.73 -11.63 47.55
C THR A 397 19.08 -12.33 48.74
N SER A 398 17.74 -12.38 48.83
CA SER A 398 17.06 -13.08 49.93
C SER A 398 17.31 -14.60 49.90
N SER A 399 17.26 -15.22 48.72
CA SER A 399 17.61 -16.64 48.53
C SER A 399 19.08 -16.92 48.90
N THR A 400 20.00 -16.05 48.48
CA THR A 400 21.43 -16.15 48.79
C THR A 400 21.66 -16.03 50.29
N CYS A 401 20.98 -15.08 50.95
CA CYS A 401 21.06 -14.89 52.40
C CYS A 401 20.47 -16.06 53.20
N ALA A 402 19.42 -16.71 52.67
CA ALA A 402 18.88 -17.94 53.25
C ALA A 402 19.91 -19.08 53.17
N ILE A 403 20.54 -19.28 52.01
CA ILE A 403 21.61 -20.29 51.83
C ILE A 403 22.80 -20.01 52.76
N ILE A 404 23.23 -18.75 52.90
CA ILE A 404 24.30 -18.37 53.83
C ILE A 404 23.89 -18.63 55.29
N SER A 405 22.61 -18.42 55.64
CA SER A 405 22.10 -18.70 56.99
C SER A 405 22.08 -20.20 57.29
N GLU A 406 21.62 -21.02 56.36
CA GLU A 406 21.64 -22.48 56.45
C GLU A 406 23.08 -23.00 56.55
N MET A 407 24.00 -22.46 55.75
CA MET A 407 25.42 -22.80 55.80
C MET A 407 26.05 -22.42 57.14
N ALA A 408 25.72 -21.25 57.70
CA ALA A 408 26.17 -20.85 59.03
C ALA A 408 25.65 -21.80 60.12
N GLN A 409 24.42 -22.30 60.01
CA GLN A 409 23.82 -23.24 60.96
C GLN A 409 24.48 -24.64 60.94
N LEU A 410 25.02 -25.08 59.81
CA LEU A 410 25.76 -26.35 59.73
C LEU A 410 27.01 -26.35 60.63
N PHE A 411 27.64 -25.19 60.84
CA PHE A 411 28.82 -25.05 61.71
C PHE A 411 28.51 -24.97 63.21
N THR A 412 27.23 -24.82 63.58
CA THR A 412 26.75 -24.94 64.98
C THR A 412 26.46 -26.38 65.40
N GLN A 413 26.34 -27.32 64.45
CA GLN A 413 26.17 -28.75 64.71
C GLN A 413 27.54 -29.46 64.79
N ASP A 414 27.60 -30.70 65.32
CA ASP A 414 28.84 -31.48 65.45
C ASP A 414 29.42 -31.89 64.07
N PHE A 415 30.11 -30.95 63.45
CA PHE A 415 30.82 -31.10 62.18
C PHE A 415 32.26 -31.58 62.43
N GLY A 416 32.74 -32.62 61.74
CA GLY A 416 34.05 -33.24 62.01
C GLY A 416 35.28 -32.31 61.97
N SER A 417 36.43 -32.82 62.44
CA SER A 417 37.85 -32.36 62.37
C SER A 417 38.21 -30.89 62.74
N LEU A 418 37.30 -29.93 62.64
CA LEU A 418 37.56 -28.50 62.89
C LEU A 418 37.46 -28.17 64.38
N ASN A 419 38.49 -27.50 64.92
CA ASN A 419 38.49 -26.99 66.29
C ASN A 419 37.32 -26.02 66.55
N LYS A 420 36.77 -26.06 67.77
CA LYS A 420 35.59 -25.28 68.20
C LYS A 420 35.73 -23.76 67.91
N GLU A 421 36.91 -23.18 68.10
CA GLU A 421 37.18 -21.78 67.80
C GLU A 421 37.09 -21.43 66.31
N LYS A 422 37.53 -22.34 65.42
CA LYS A 422 37.47 -22.12 63.96
C LYS A 422 36.03 -22.15 63.46
N LYS A 423 35.19 -23.03 64.03
CA LYS A 423 33.75 -23.10 63.74
C LYS A 423 33.01 -21.80 64.11
N THR A 424 33.26 -21.25 65.30
CA THR A 424 32.64 -19.99 65.74
C THR A 424 33.07 -18.80 64.86
N LYS A 425 34.35 -18.76 64.44
CA LYS A 425 34.85 -17.72 63.51
C LYS A 425 34.19 -17.82 62.13
N LEU A 426 34.05 -19.02 61.56
CA LEU A 426 33.36 -19.23 60.27
C LEU A 426 31.88 -18.85 60.34
N HIS A 427 31.19 -19.25 61.41
CA HIS A 427 29.79 -18.90 61.65
C HIS A 427 29.58 -17.37 61.64
N ASN A 428 30.38 -16.64 62.44
CA ASN A 428 30.30 -15.18 62.49
C ASN A 428 30.69 -14.52 61.16
N TRP A 429 31.63 -15.12 60.43
CA TRP A 429 32.05 -14.62 59.11
C TRP A 429 30.95 -14.76 58.05
N PHE A 430 30.25 -15.89 57.99
CA PHE A 430 29.10 -16.07 57.09
C PHE A 430 27.95 -15.10 57.43
N LEU A 431 27.66 -14.88 58.72
CA LEU A 431 26.66 -13.89 59.14
C LEU A 431 27.07 -12.45 58.80
N LEU A 432 28.36 -12.12 58.90
CA LEU A 432 28.88 -10.82 58.46
C LEU A 432 28.69 -10.65 56.95
N MET A 433 29.03 -11.67 56.15
CA MET A 433 28.82 -11.62 54.70
C MET A 433 27.35 -11.47 54.32
N LYS A 434 26.46 -12.20 55.00
CA LYS A 434 25.01 -12.03 54.85
C LYS A 434 24.60 -10.57 55.07
N LYS A 435 24.99 -9.98 56.21
CA LYS A 435 24.68 -8.59 56.53
C LYS A 435 25.20 -7.62 55.45
N THR A 436 26.44 -7.83 54.99
CA THR A 436 27.01 -6.99 53.92
C THR A 436 26.27 -7.11 52.58
N LEU A 437 25.69 -8.27 52.27
CA LEU A 437 24.88 -8.45 51.05
C LEU A 437 23.48 -7.83 51.18
N GLU A 438 22.88 -7.88 52.38
CA GLU A 438 21.59 -7.25 52.67
C GLU A 438 21.66 -5.72 52.64
N GLU A 439 22.80 -5.14 53.01
CA GLU A 439 23.06 -3.69 53.05
C GLU A 439 23.53 -3.10 51.70
N LEU A 440 23.64 -3.91 50.63
CA LEU A 440 24.04 -3.40 49.32
C LEU A 440 22.98 -2.48 48.71
N GLU A 441 23.38 -1.25 48.39
CA GLU A 441 22.56 -0.31 47.62
C GLU A 441 22.23 -0.87 46.24
N LEU A 442 21.03 -0.64 45.69
CA LEU A 442 20.64 -1.24 44.41
C LEU A 442 21.41 -0.68 43.18
N ASN A 443 21.83 0.59 43.24
CA ASN A 443 22.34 1.33 42.08
C ASN A 443 23.85 1.60 42.06
N TYR A 444 24.62 0.99 42.97
CA TYR A 444 26.04 1.25 43.06
C TYR A 444 26.85 0.48 41.99
N LYS A 445 27.62 1.21 41.16
CA LYS A 445 28.32 0.66 39.98
C LYS A 445 29.30 -0.48 40.28
N ARG A 446 29.86 -0.53 41.49
CA ARG A 446 30.85 -1.55 41.91
C ARG A 446 30.24 -2.74 42.65
N ASN A 447 28.91 -2.85 42.72
CA ASN A 447 28.26 -3.98 43.39
C ASN A 447 28.60 -5.32 42.75
N ALA A 448 28.68 -5.40 41.43
CA ALA A 448 29.08 -6.63 40.75
C ALA A 448 30.51 -7.06 41.12
N GLU A 449 31.44 -6.10 41.19
CA GLU A 449 32.81 -6.34 41.64
C GLU A 449 32.84 -6.81 43.10
N PHE A 450 32.03 -6.19 43.96
CA PHE A 450 31.92 -6.57 45.37
C PHE A 450 31.36 -8.00 45.53
N VAL A 451 30.27 -8.34 44.85
CA VAL A 451 29.68 -9.69 44.86
C VAL A 451 30.68 -10.71 44.33
N SER A 452 31.43 -10.38 43.28
CA SER A 452 32.51 -11.21 42.76
C SER A 452 33.67 -11.39 43.77
N GLN A 453 34.00 -10.36 44.55
CA GLN A 453 34.98 -10.47 45.64
C GLN A 453 34.48 -11.34 46.79
N VAL A 454 33.20 -11.23 47.16
CA VAL A 454 32.56 -12.10 48.16
C VAL A 454 32.62 -13.56 47.72
N LYS A 455 32.29 -13.85 46.45
CA LYS A 455 32.45 -15.19 45.86
C LYS A 455 33.90 -15.68 45.99
N ARG A 456 34.88 -14.91 45.52
CA ARG A 456 36.30 -15.29 45.59
C ARG A 456 36.75 -15.62 47.01
N ARG A 457 36.31 -14.84 48.00
CA ARG A 457 36.62 -15.08 49.41
C ARG A 457 35.98 -16.38 49.92
N ILE A 458 34.75 -16.69 49.52
CA ILE A 458 34.06 -17.94 49.85
C ILE A 458 34.79 -19.14 49.26
N THR A 459 35.18 -19.09 47.98
CA THR A 459 35.93 -20.17 47.32
C THR A 459 37.30 -20.36 47.97
N GLN A 460 38.05 -19.27 48.22
CA GLN A 460 39.36 -19.34 48.90
C GLN A 460 39.28 -19.94 50.30
N VAL A 461 38.28 -19.53 51.10
CA VAL A 461 38.07 -20.10 52.44
C VAL A 461 37.63 -21.56 52.36
N GLY A 462 36.84 -21.91 51.33
CA GLY A 462 36.45 -23.29 51.02
C GLY A 462 37.64 -24.20 50.72
N GLU A 463 38.57 -23.73 49.88
CA GLU A 463 39.80 -24.44 49.51
C GLU A 463 40.80 -24.52 50.67
N MET A 464 41.05 -23.41 51.38
CA MET A 464 42.00 -23.35 52.50
C MET A 464 41.64 -24.28 53.66
N LEU A 465 40.35 -24.55 53.86
CA LEU A 465 39.83 -25.36 54.96
C LEU A 465 39.33 -26.72 54.50
N ASP A 466 39.53 -27.08 53.23
CA ASP A 466 39.05 -28.32 52.60
C ASP A 466 37.57 -28.62 52.89
N LEU A 467 36.73 -27.57 52.85
CA LEU A 467 35.30 -27.67 53.13
C LEU A 467 34.56 -28.49 52.07
N GLY A 468 35.19 -28.69 50.89
CA GLY A 468 34.69 -29.53 49.80
C GLY A 468 34.73 -31.03 50.10
N GLY A 469 35.47 -31.47 51.13
CA GLY A 469 35.51 -32.87 51.55
C GLY A 469 34.18 -33.41 52.11
N ASN A 470 33.26 -32.53 52.53
CA ASN A 470 31.91 -32.91 52.94
C ASN A 470 30.89 -32.60 51.83
N LEU A 471 30.21 -33.62 51.35
CA LEU A 471 29.23 -33.52 50.25
C LEU A 471 28.13 -32.47 50.50
N SER A 472 27.67 -32.32 51.76
CA SER A 472 26.62 -31.35 52.09
C SER A 472 27.11 -29.90 51.95
N VAL A 473 28.31 -29.61 52.47
CA VAL A 473 28.92 -28.27 52.37
C VAL A 473 29.36 -27.96 50.94
N ALA A 474 29.86 -28.95 50.19
CA ALA A 474 30.17 -28.80 48.78
C ALA A 474 28.92 -28.44 47.94
N GLN A 475 27.76 -29.05 48.22
CA GLN A 475 26.50 -28.71 47.56
C GLN A 475 26.03 -27.27 47.88
N PHE A 476 26.12 -26.85 49.15
CA PHE A 476 25.77 -25.47 49.52
C PHE A 476 26.73 -24.43 48.94
N LEU A 477 28.03 -24.73 48.92
CA LEU A 477 29.05 -23.89 48.28
C LEU A 477 28.78 -23.72 46.78
N HIS A 478 28.52 -24.82 46.07
CA HIS A 478 28.20 -24.77 44.64
C HIS A 478 26.91 -23.98 44.37
N LYS A 479 25.86 -24.19 45.19
CA LYS A 479 24.61 -23.44 45.09
C LYS A 479 24.84 -21.94 45.31
N LEU A 480 25.62 -21.59 46.35
CA LEU A 480 25.98 -20.23 46.70
C LEU A 480 26.80 -19.56 45.60
N GLU A 481 27.78 -20.25 45.03
CA GLU A 481 28.57 -19.76 43.89
C GLU A 481 27.68 -19.44 42.69
N SER A 482 26.75 -20.34 42.32
CA SER A 482 25.84 -20.09 41.19
C SER A 482 24.91 -18.88 41.44
N GLN A 483 24.45 -18.69 42.68
CA GLN A 483 23.58 -17.57 43.05
C GLN A 483 24.36 -16.25 43.07
N LEU A 484 25.61 -16.27 43.52
CA LEU A 484 26.50 -15.10 43.50
C LEU A 484 26.91 -14.72 42.08
N ASP A 485 27.16 -15.68 41.19
CA ASP A 485 27.39 -15.41 39.77
C ASP A 485 26.16 -14.76 39.12
N TYR A 486 24.97 -15.28 39.42
CA TYR A 486 23.71 -14.72 38.96
C TYR A 486 23.44 -13.32 39.49
N LEU A 487 23.71 -13.09 40.78
CA LEU A 487 23.59 -11.79 41.40
C LEU A 487 24.59 -10.78 40.79
N SER A 488 25.84 -11.19 40.58
CA SER A 488 26.86 -10.35 39.94
C SER A 488 26.46 -9.98 38.50
N ALA A 489 25.97 -10.95 37.73
CA ALA A 489 25.49 -10.70 36.37
C ALA A 489 24.31 -9.71 36.35
N LEU A 490 23.33 -9.84 37.26
CA LEU A 490 22.21 -8.89 37.37
C LEU A 490 22.65 -7.46 37.69
N TYR A 491 23.68 -7.28 38.53
CA TYR A 491 24.22 -5.94 38.80
C TYR A 491 24.92 -5.31 37.58
N ASN A 492 25.50 -6.13 36.69
CA ASN A 492 26.16 -5.68 35.46
C ASN A 492 25.18 -5.25 34.36
N VAL A 493 23.93 -5.74 34.38
CA VAL A 493 22.90 -5.38 33.39
C VAL A 493 22.63 -3.86 33.41
N ARG A 494 22.85 -3.18 32.27
CA ARG A 494 22.74 -1.73 32.11
C ARG A 494 22.15 -1.35 30.75
N GLU A 495 21.42 -0.24 30.71
CA GLU A 495 20.87 0.31 29.46
C GLU A 495 21.95 0.72 28.45
N GLU A 496 23.10 1.21 28.94
CA GLU A 496 24.25 1.58 28.08
C GLU A 496 24.79 0.38 27.29
N GLU A 497 24.81 -0.80 27.92
CA GLU A 497 25.24 -2.02 27.25
C GLU A 497 24.21 -2.51 26.25
N GLU A 498 22.91 -2.41 26.57
CA GLU A 498 21.84 -2.69 25.61
C GLU A 498 22.02 -1.84 24.34
N ARG A 499 22.24 -0.52 24.51
CA ARG A 499 22.49 0.40 23.39
C ARG A 499 23.73 0.01 22.58
N ARG A 500 24.82 -0.39 23.24
CA ARG A 500 26.03 -0.89 22.57
C ARG A 500 25.74 -2.15 21.75
N ILE A 501 24.97 -3.10 22.28
CA ILE A 501 24.60 -4.33 21.58
C ILE A 501 23.74 -4.01 20.36
N GLN A 502 22.74 -3.14 20.49
CA GLN A 502 21.89 -2.72 19.38
C GLN A 502 22.70 -2.07 18.25
N ARG A 503 23.68 -1.21 18.57
CA ARG A 503 24.62 -0.64 17.57
C ARG A 503 25.46 -1.70 16.88
N SER A 504 25.93 -2.71 17.61
CA SER A 504 26.70 -3.81 17.02
C SER A 504 25.87 -4.69 16.09
N ALA A 505 24.56 -4.78 16.33
CA ALA A 505 23.61 -5.57 15.54
C ALA A 505 22.91 -4.78 14.42
N GLU A 506 23.26 -3.51 14.23
CA GLU A 506 22.62 -2.60 13.29
C GLU A 506 22.77 -3.07 11.82
N PRO A 507 21.66 -3.37 11.10
CA PRO A 507 21.71 -3.91 9.75
C PRO A 507 21.45 -2.87 8.65
N ALA A 508 21.80 -1.58 8.84
CA ALA A 508 21.46 -0.55 7.86
C ALA A 508 22.04 -0.81 6.46
N TYR A 509 23.17 -1.54 6.37
CA TYR A 509 23.73 -2.03 5.10
C TYR A 509 22.82 -3.00 4.33
N MET A 510 21.86 -3.65 5.00
CA MET A 510 20.94 -4.58 4.34
C MET A 510 19.87 -3.88 3.54
N TRP A 511 19.53 -2.62 3.86
CA TRP A 511 18.40 -1.93 3.27
C TRP A 511 18.40 -1.89 1.72
N PRO A 512 19.53 -1.73 1.00
CA PRO A 512 19.57 -1.82 -0.46
C PRO A 512 19.53 -3.26 -0.98
N ILE A 513 20.04 -4.20 -0.18
CA ILE A 513 20.22 -5.61 -0.55
C ILE A 513 18.92 -6.40 -0.36
N LEU A 514 18.01 -5.92 0.49
CA LEU A 514 16.72 -6.56 0.76
C LEU A 514 15.89 -6.81 -0.50
N ASP A 515 15.92 -5.90 -1.48
CA ASP A 515 15.14 -6.05 -2.70
C ASP A 515 15.66 -7.24 -3.54
N ASP A 516 16.97 -7.47 -3.57
CA ASP A 516 17.61 -8.65 -4.19
C ASP A 516 17.32 -9.94 -3.41
N TRP A 517 17.23 -9.86 -2.09
CA TRP A 517 16.96 -11.02 -1.23
C TRP A 517 15.48 -11.34 -1.11
N THR A 518 14.59 -10.44 -1.50
CA THR A 518 13.14 -10.59 -1.39
C THR A 518 12.64 -11.89 -2.03
N PRO A 519 13.03 -12.26 -3.28
CA PRO A 519 12.63 -13.54 -3.87
C PRO A 519 13.13 -14.77 -3.09
N ARG A 520 14.34 -14.70 -2.52
CA ARG A 520 14.91 -15.79 -1.70
C ARG A 520 14.13 -15.95 -0.38
N ILE A 521 13.77 -14.82 0.24
CA ILE A 521 12.95 -14.77 1.46
C ILE A 521 11.55 -15.34 1.16
N GLN A 522 10.90 -14.86 0.10
CA GLN A 522 9.57 -15.31 -0.33
C GLN A 522 9.53 -16.83 -0.56
N ARG A 523 10.51 -17.39 -1.28
CA ARG A 523 10.61 -18.84 -1.50
C ARG A 523 10.69 -19.63 -0.19
N ARG A 524 11.56 -19.20 0.73
CA ARG A 524 11.74 -19.87 2.02
C ARG A 524 10.50 -19.83 2.91
N ILE A 525 9.71 -18.77 2.83
CA ILE A 525 8.44 -18.65 3.55
C ILE A 525 7.46 -19.71 3.07
N LEU A 526 7.36 -19.90 1.75
CA LEU A 526 6.49 -20.91 1.16
C LEU A 526 6.93 -22.34 1.50
N GLU A 527 8.24 -22.61 1.54
CA GLU A 527 8.78 -23.95 1.83
C GLU A 527 8.67 -24.32 3.32
N SER A 528 9.05 -23.41 4.22
CA SER A 528 9.15 -23.71 5.65
C SER A 528 7.90 -23.38 6.45
N SER A 529 7.04 -22.49 5.94
CA SER A 529 5.93 -21.86 6.68
C SER A 529 6.36 -21.25 8.03
N ASN A 530 7.67 -21.10 8.27
CA ASN A 530 8.24 -20.64 9.52
C ASN A 530 8.42 -19.12 9.47
N VAL A 531 7.34 -18.43 9.84
CA VAL A 531 7.25 -16.98 9.84
C VAL A 531 8.02 -16.33 11.01
N HIS A 532 8.51 -17.12 11.98
CA HIS A 532 9.38 -16.61 13.04
C HIS A 532 10.67 -15.98 12.48
N ALA A 533 11.22 -16.55 11.41
CA ALA A 533 12.38 -15.98 10.74
C ALA A 533 12.08 -14.60 10.12
N ILE A 534 10.86 -14.37 9.61
CA ILE A 534 10.43 -13.04 9.13
C ILE A 534 10.35 -12.06 10.30
N ARG A 535 9.74 -12.47 11.42
CA ARG A 535 9.69 -11.62 12.62
C ARG A 535 11.08 -11.23 13.07
N ALA A 536 12.02 -12.17 13.15
CA ALA A 536 13.40 -11.90 13.53
C ALA A 536 14.11 -10.96 12.55
N LEU A 537 13.90 -11.15 11.24
CA LEU A 537 14.42 -10.25 10.19
C LEU A 537 13.93 -8.81 10.38
N PHE A 538 12.62 -8.60 10.52
CA PHE A 538 12.05 -7.26 10.67
C PHE A 538 12.34 -6.63 12.04
N PHE A 539 12.51 -7.45 13.08
CA PHE A 539 13.07 -7.00 14.35
C PHE A 539 14.48 -6.45 14.17
N LYS A 540 15.38 -7.21 13.51
CA LYS A 540 16.74 -6.76 13.25
C LYS A 540 16.76 -5.49 12.41
N LEU A 541 16.00 -5.43 11.31
CA LEU A 541 15.89 -4.22 10.47
C LEU A 541 15.36 -3.00 11.23
N SER A 542 14.50 -3.20 12.22
CA SER A 542 14.01 -2.10 13.07
C SER A 542 15.08 -1.50 13.97
N LEU A 543 16.15 -2.26 14.29
CA LEU A 543 17.26 -1.76 15.09
C LEU A 543 17.95 -0.57 14.43
N SER A 544 18.07 -0.55 13.10
CA SER A 544 18.69 0.60 12.42
C SER A 544 17.88 1.88 12.55
N ILE A 545 16.55 1.78 12.70
CA ILE A 545 15.69 2.94 12.96
C ILE A 545 15.87 3.38 14.42
N ASN A 546 15.89 2.45 15.36
CA ASN A 546 16.07 2.75 16.78
C ASN A 546 17.42 3.44 17.03
N VAL A 547 18.51 2.89 16.49
CA VAL A 547 19.86 3.46 16.61
C VAL A 547 19.94 4.86 15.98
N LEU A 548 19.26 5.10 14.86
CA LEU A 548 19.17 6.45 14.29
C LEU A 548 18.39 7.40 15.20
N CYS A 549 17.24 6.99 15.70
CA CYS A 549 16.37 7.81 16.55
C CYS A 549 17.02 8.17 17.90
N GLU A 550 17.92 7.34 18.43
CA GLU A 550 18.68 7.63 19.66
C GLU A 550 19.54 8.90 19.56
N GLN A 551 19.88 9.36 18.35
CA GLN A 551 20.77 10.51 18.14
C GLN A 551 20.07 11.86 18.33
N PHE A 552 18.74 11.89 18.38
CA PHE A 552 17.97 13.13 18.48
C PHE A 552 17.54 13.41 19.92
N GLN A 553 17.28 14.66 20.26
CA GLN A 553 16.77 15.04 21.57
C GLN A 553 15.25 15.27 21.55
N SER A 554 14.72 15.81 20.46
CA SER A 554 13.27 16.07 20.29
C SER A 554 12.46 14.78 20.07
N GLU A 555 11.55 14.46 20.99
CA GLU A 555 10.64 13.31 20.85
C GLU A 555 9.72 13.41 19.63
N GLU A 556 9.24 14.62 19.30
CA GLU A 556 8.39 14.82 18.14
C GLU A 556 9.13 14.46 16.84
N ARG A 557 10.36 14.97 16.67
CA ARG A 557 11.18 14.67 15.49
C ARG A 557 11.59 13.20 15.43
N LYS A 558 11.91 12.58 16.57
CA LYS A 558 12.14 11.11 16.64
C LYS A 558 10.96 10.32 16.10
N THR A 559 9.75 10.67 16.52
CA THR A 559 8.55 9.97 16.07
C THR A 559 8.29 10.17 14.57
N LEU A 560 8.49 11.38 14.04
CA LEU A 560 8.32 11.66 12.62
C LEU A 560 9.32 10.90 11.74
N ILE A 561 10.62 11.02 12.04
CA ILE A 561 11.70 10.34 11.30
C ILE A 561 11.53 8.82 11.40
N GLY A 562 11.29 8.32 12.62
CA GLY A 562 11.11 6.90 12.84
C GLY A 562 9.86 6.35 12.14
N ARG A 563 8.75 7.10 12.09
CA ARG A 563 7.55 6.73 11.30
C ARG A 563 7.86 6.66 9.80
N ALA A 564 8.59 7.63 9.26
CA ALA A 564 8.94 7.66 7.84
C ALA A 564 9.73 6.41 7.43
N TYR A 565 10.77 6.03 8.17
CA TYR A 565 11.54 4.82 7.88
C TYR A 565 10.78 3.53 8.21
N SER A 566 9.96 3.53 9.26
CA SER A 566 9.14 2.37 9.62
C SER A 566 8.11 2.05 8.54
N PHE A 567 7.53 3.06 7.90
CA PHE A 567 6.61 2.90 6.76
C PHE A 567 7.28 2.18 5.58
N HIS A 568 8.55 2.46 5.29
CA HIS A 568 9.30 1.75 4.24
C HIS A 568 9.50 0.27 4.57
N LEU A 569 9.82 -0.05 5.82
CA LEU A 569 9.92 -1.44 6.27
C LEU A 569 8.56 -2.13 6.23
N GLU A 570 7.48 -1.47 6.67
CA GLU A 570 6.12 -2.00 6.59
C GLU A 570 5.74 -2.34 5.15
N ARG A 571 5.99 -1.43 4.20
CA ARG A 571 5.71 -1.67 2.77
C ARG A 571 6.48 -2.88 2.24
N ARG A 572 7.75 -3.07 2.65
CA ARG A 572 8.54 -4.25 2.29
C ARG A 572 8.00 -5.53 2.94
N LEU A 573 7.58 -5.48 4.20
CA LEU A 573 6.92 -6.59 4.87
C LEU A 573 5.66 -7.00 4.11
N ARG A 574 4.80 -6.04 3.75
CA ARG A 574 3.60 -6.25 2.94
C ARG A 574 3.94 -6.93 1.61
N ALA A 575 4.97 -6.45 0.90
CA ALA A 575 5.41 -7.03 -0.37
C ALA A 575 5.93 -8.48 -0.23
N ILE A 576 6.67 -8.79 0.84
CA ILE A 576 7.15 -10.15 1.12
C ILE A 576 5.96 -11.06 1.45
N LEU A 577 5.07 -10.62 2.35
CA LEU A 577 3.91 -11.39 2.79
C LEU A 577 2.85 -11.58 1.70
N GLN A 578 2.74 -10.69 0.72
CA GLN A 578 1.81 -10.83 -0.41
C GLN A 578 1.98 -12.15 -1.17
N THR A 579 3.18 -12.75 -1.14
CA THR A 579 3.44 -14.08 -1.71
C THR A 579 2.53 -15.16 -1.12
N ILE A 580 2.10 -15.01 0.13
CA ILE A 580 1.19 -15.94 0.80
C ILE A 580 -0.19 -15.90 0.13
N PRO A 581 -0.92 -14.77 0.07
CA PRO A 581 -2.12 -14.62 -0.75
C PRO A 581 -1.95 -15.14 -2.19
N ASN A 582 -0.85 -14.81 -2.87
CA ASN A 582 -0.60 -15.29 -4.24
C ASN A 582 -0.58 -16.83 -4.31
N ARG A 583 0.05 -17.48 -3.33
CA ARG A 583 0.05 -18.94 -3.22
C ARG A 583 -1.32 -19.49 -2.89
N LEU A 584 -2.07 -18.84 -1.99
CA LEU A 584 -3.44 -19.23 -1.64
C LEU A 584 -4.35 -19.19 -2.88
N PHE A 585 -4.32 -18.12 -3.67
CA PHE A 585 -5.10 -18.00 -4.91
C PHE A 585 -4.61 -18.96 -6.01
N SER A 586 -3.31 -19.27 -6.06
CA SER A 586 -2.79 -20.33 -6.92
C SER A 586 -3.42 -21.67 -6.56
N VAL A 587 -3.42 -22.06 -5.28
CA VAL A 587 -4.04 -23.33 -4.79
C VAL A 587 -5.55 -23.33 -5.02
N LEU A 588 -6.21 -22.18 -4.82
CA LEU A 588 -7.63 -21.99 -5.08
C LEU A 588 -7.96 -22.35 -6.53
N LYS A 589 -7.23 -21.80 -7.50
CA LYS A 589 -7.47 -22.02 -8.92
C LYS A 589 -7.07 -23.41 -9.40
N THR A 590 -5.90 -23.91 -8.99
CA THR A 590 -5.34 -25.15 -9.53
C THR A 590 -5.97 -26.39 -8.92
N THR A 591 -6.44 -26.30 -7.67
CA THR A 591 -6.84 -27.47 -6.89
C THR A 591 -8.26 -27.32 -6.33
N LEU A 592 -8.58 -26.24 -5.61
CA LEU A 592 -9.89 -26.11 -4.97
C LEU A 592 -11.05 -25.99 -5.97
N SER A 593 -10.93 -25.12 -6.99
CA SER A 593 -12.00 -24.93 -7.97
C SER A 593 -12.35 -26.22 -8.73
N PRO A 594 -11.39 -26.99 -9.26
CA PRO A 594 -11.68 -28.30 -9.87
C PRO A 594 -12.31 -29.29 -8.88
N SER A 595 -11.74 -29.45 -7.67
CA SER A 595 -12.24 -30.42 -6.68
C SER A 595 -13.65 -30.10 -6.18
N LEU A 596 -14.04 -28.82 -6.18
CA LEU A 596 -15.38 -28.37 -5.74
C LEU A 596 -16.40 -28.27 -6.90
N GLN A 597 -16.00 -28.62 -8.12
CA GLN A 597 -16.87 -28.58 -9.30
C GLN A 597 -17.95 -29.68 -9.26
N ARG A 598 -17.62 -30.89 -8.79
CA ARG A 598 -18.57 -32.01 -8.73
C ARG A 598 -19.72 -31.70 -7.78
N GLN A 599 -20.94 -31.83 -8.30
CA GLN A 599 -22.18 -31.84 -7.52
C GLN A 599 -22.75 -33.25 -7.56
N TRP A 600 -23.02 -33.82 -6.39
CA TRP A 600 -23.62 -35.14 -6.27
C TRP A 600 -25.14 -35.00 -6.10
N GLU A 601 -25.91 -35.84 -6.78
CA GLU A 601 -27.35 -35.87 -6.57
C GLU A 601 -27.70 -36.39 -5.16
N PRO A 602 -28.82 -35.94 -4.56
CA PRO A 602 -29.22 -36.34 -3.20
C PRO A 602 -29.50 -37.85 -3.02
N THR A 603 -29.71 -38.57 -4.12
CA THR A 603 -29.99 -40.01 -4.14
C THR A 603 -28.87 -40.75 -4.87
N LEU A 604 -28.19 -41.64 -4.17
CA LEU A 604 -27.00 -42.35 -4.68
C LEU A 604 -27.11 -43.85 -4.50
N ASP A 605 -26.73 -44.60 -5.53
CA ASP A 605 -26.56 -46.05 -5.48
C ASP A 605 -25.32 -46.45 -4.67
N LYS A 606 -25.36 -47.60 -3.99
CA LYS A 606 -24.23 -48.11 -3.19
C LYS A 606 -22.94 -48.34 -4.00
N SER A 607 -23.04 -48.59 -5.30
CA SER A 607 -21.88 -48.71 -6.20
C SER A 607 -21.21 -47.36 -6.46
N ALA A 608 -22.00 -46.28 -6.57
CA ALA A 608 -21.51 -44.91 -6.75
C ALA A 608 -20.80 -44.37 -5.49
N ALA A 609 -21.01 -44.97 -4.31
CA ALA A 609 -20.33 -44.56 -3.08
C ALA A 609 -18.80 -44.77 -3.12
N ARG A 610 -18.29 -45.75 -3.87
CA ARG A 610 -16.83 -45.91 -4.08
C ARG A 610 -16.27 -44.87 -5.04
N GLU A 611 -17.00 -44.52 -6.09
CA GLU A 611 -16.64 -43.43 -7.00
C GLU A 611 -16.72 -42.07 -6.30
N MET A 612 -17.66 -41.90 -5.36
CA MET A 612 -17.78 -40.71 -4.51
C MET A 612 -16.62 -40.57 -3.52
N ALA A 613 -16.02 -41.68 -3.09
CA ALA A 613 -14.90 -41.65 -2.16
C ALA A 613 -13.61 -41.11 -2.79
N ASP A 614 -13.54 -41.00 -4.13
CA ASP A 614 -12.42 -40.52 -4.97
C ASP A 614 -11.18 -40.11 -4.16
N PHE A 615 -10.40 -41.13 -3.77
CA PHE A 615 -9.34 -40.96 -2.77
C PHE A 615 -8.25 -40.01 -3.28
N ASP A 616 -8.03 -39.95 -4.59
CA ASP A 616 -7.02 -39.09 -5.21
C ASP A 616 -7.44 -37.61 -5.17
N GLU A 617 -8.68 -37.29 -5.58
CA GLU A 617 -9.22 -35.93 -5.46
C GLU A 617 -9.31 -35.48 -3.99
N ASN A 618 -9.77 -36.36 -3.09
CA ASN A 618 -9.86 -36.07 -1.67
C ASN A 618 -8.49 -35.87 -1.01
N PHE A 619 -7.47 -36.62 -1.42
CA PHE A 619 -6.10 -36.41 -0.96
C PHE A 619 -5.55 -35.06 -1.43
N CYS A 620 -5.77 -34.70 -2.71
CA CYS A 620 -5.36 -33.40 -3.24
C CYS A 620 -6.06 -32.24 -2.51
N LEU A 621 -7.35 -32.38 -2.20
CA LEU A 621 -8.10 -31.41 -1.40
C LEU A 621 -7.53 -31.31 0.02
N ALA A 622 -7.21 -32.43 0.67
CA ALA A 622 -6.63 -32.45 2.01
C ALA A 622 -5.24 -31.79 2.06
N GLU A 623 -4.40 -32.03 1.06
CA GLU A 623 -3.08 -31.40 0.93
C GLU A 623 -3.20 -29.87 0.70
N ALA A 624 -4.14 -29.46 -0.15
CA ALA A 624 -4.45 -28.05 -0.37
C ALA A 624 -4.92 -27.36 0.92
N THR A 625 -5.84 -27.99 1.65
CA THR A 625 -6.35 -27.48 2.93
C THR A 625 -5.25 -27.40 3.99
N TYR A 626 -4.41 -28.44 4.10
CA TYR A 626 -3.24 -28.41 4.98
C TYR A 626 -2.32 -27.24 4.65
N THR A 627 -2.04 -27.01 3.37
CA THR A 627 -1.19 -25.91 2.91
C THR A 627 -1.80 -24.55 3.28
N ILE A 628 -3.10 -24.36 3.04
CA ILE A 628 -3.82 -23.11 3.38
C ILE A 628 -3.76 -22.85 4.88
N SER A 629 -4.12 -23.84 5.70
CA SER A 629 -4.11 -23.71 7.16
C SER A 629 -2.70 -23.48 7.71
N ASN A 630 -1.68 -24.18 7.19
CA ASN A 630 -0.30 -24.04 7.66
C ASN A 630 0.26 -22.63 7.35
N LEU A 631 -0.02 -22.10 6.16
CA LEU A 631 0.38 -20.75 5.77
C LEU A 631 -0.32 -19.68 6.63
N SER A 632 -1.64 -19.80 6.83
CA SER A 632 -2.41 -18.90 7.70
C SER A 632 -1.90 -18.91 9.13
N LEU A 633 -1.70 -20.13 9.69
CA LEU A 633 -1.20 -20.31 11.04
C LEU A 633 0.20 -19.73 11.21
N GLY A 634 1.05 -19.83 10.19
CA GLY A 634 2.36 -19.17 10.15
C GLY A 634 2.24 -17.65 10.33
N VAL A 635 1.38 -16.99 9.57
CA VAL A 635 1.16 -15.53 9.67
C VAL A 635 0.60 -15.14 11.04
N SER A 636 -0.38 -15.88 11.55
CA SER A 636 -0.96 -15.65 12.89
C SER A 636 0.09 -15.80 14.00
N ARG A 637 0.95 -16.83 13.92
CA ARG A 637 2.04 -17.07 14.89
C ARG A 637 3.21 -16.09 14.80
N MET A 638 3.27 -15.23 13.77
CA MET A 638 4.34 -14.25 13.61
C MET A 638 4.51 -13.39 14.87
N ALA A 639 3.42 -13.03 15.56
CA ALA A 639 3.43 -12.23 16.79
C ALA A 639 4.28 -10.94 16.72
N LEU A 640 4.50 -10.42 15.50
CA LEU A 640 5.18 -9.17 15.24
C LEU A 640 4.17 -8.03 15.46
N LYS A 641 4.30 -7.33 16.59
CA LYS A 641 3.40 -6.24 16.98
C LYS A 641 3.83 -4.88 16.45
N LYS A 642 5.13 -4.70 16.19
CA LYS A 642 5.71 -3.43 15.75
C LYS A 642 6.83 -3.67 14.74
N VAL A 643 6.92 -2.79 13.75
CA VAL A 643 8.07 -2.65 12.86
C VAL A 643 8.58 -1.22 13.01
N GLY A 644 9.70 -1.08 13.71
CA GLY A 644 10.15 0.22 14.20
C GLY A 644 9.11 0.83 15.14
N ILE A 645 8.58 2.00 14.75
CA ILE A 645 7.58 2.75 15.53
C ILE A 645 6.13 2.35 15.15
N VAL A 646 5.93 1.76 13.97
CA VAL A 646 4.59 1.46 13.43
C VAL A 646 4.06 0.14 14.01
N SER A 647 2.82 0.15 14.48
CA SER A 647 2.11 -1.05 14.92
C SER A 647 1.57 -1.82 13.73
N ILE A 648 1.73 -3.14 13.75
CA ILE A 648 1.28 -4.03 12.67
C ILE A 648 0.40 -5.14 13.26
N ASN A 649 -0.69 -5.43 12.57
CA ASN A 649 -1.52 -6.60 12.80
C ASN A 649 -1.35 -7.61 11.64
N PRO A 650 -0.70 -8.76 11.87
CA PRO A 650 -0.51 -9.79 10.85
C PRO A 650 -1.81 -10.30 10.21
N LYS A 651 -2.93 -10.34 10.96
CA LYS A 651 -4.22 -10.79 10.44
C LYS A 651 -4.79 -9.79 9.42
N GLU A 652 -4.78 -8.50 9.76
CA GLU A 652 -5.19 -7.43 8.84
C GLU A 652 -4.33 -7.39 7.58
N LEU A 653 -3.01 -7.63 7.70
CA LEU A 653 -2.12 -7.72 6.54
C LEU A 653 -2.50 -8.87 5.61
N LEU A 654 -2.89 -10.02 6.16
CA LEU A 654 -3.33 -11.17 5.38
C LEU A 654 -4.69 -10.93 4.72
N GLU A 655 -5.64 -10.36 5.46
CA GLU A 655 -6.96 -9.96 4.96
C GLU A 655 -6.85 -8.98 3.79
N GLU A 656 -6.03 -7.94 3.93
CA GLU A 656 -5.78 -6.96 2.87
C GLU A 656 -5.08 -7.60 1.66
N GLY A 657 -4.14 -8.51 1.91
CA GLY A 657 -3.46 -9.25 0.85
C GLY A 657 -4.41 -10.15 0.05
N ILE A 658 -5.34 -10.83 0.72
CA ILE A 658 -6.39 -11.66 0.09
C ILE A 658 -7.37 -10.78 -0.69
N ARG A 659 -7.81 -9.65 -0.11
CA ARG A 659 -8.68 -8.68 -0.78
C ARG A 659 -8.04 -8.14 -2.06
N ARG A 660 -6.75 -7.82 -2.02
CA ARG A 660 -5.99 -7.36 -3.18
C ARG A 660 -5.93 -8.39 -4.30
N GLU A 661 -5.64 -9.66 -3.99
CA GLU A 661 -5.65 -10.72 -5.00
C GLU A 661 -7.07 -10.95 -5.55
N LEU A 662 -8.10 -10.90 -4.69
CA LEU A 662 -9.49 -10.99 -5.12
C LEU A 662 -9.84 -9.90 -6.15
N ALA A 663 -9.43 -8.65 -5.89
CA ALA A 663 -9.65 -7.52 -6.79
C ALA A 663 -8.94 -7.67 -8.15
N LEU A 664 -7.84 -8.43 -8.23
CA LEU A 664 -7.16 -8.76 -9.49
C LEU A 664 -7.86 -9.89 -10.25
N GLU A 665 -8.46 -10.84 -9.53
CA GLU A 665 -9.06 -12.05 -10.09
C GLU A 665 -10.54 -11.90 -10.46
N LEU A 666 -11.28 -10.99 -9.83
CA LEU A 666 -12.68 -10.72 -10.16
C LEU A 666 -12.90 -10.12 -11.56
N PRO A 667 -12.14 -9.12 -12.05
CA PRO A 667 -12.35 -8.54 -13.36
C PRO A 667 -12.40 -9.57 -14.51
N PRO A 668 -11.45 -10.51 -14.67
CA PRO A 668 -11.52 -11.49 -15.76
C PRO A 668 -12.72 -12.43 -15.64
N LEU A 669 -13.15 -12.81 -14.42
CA LEU A 669 -14.36 -13.61 -14.19
C LEU A 669 -15.65 -12.87 -14.59
N LEU A 670 -15.59 -11.54 -14.64
CA LEU A 670 -16.70 -10.65 -14.98
C LEU A 670 -16.52 -10.04 -16.38
N THR A 671 -15.82 -10.74 -17.27
CA THR A 671 -15.76 -10.43 -18.69
C THR A 671 -16.44 -11.51 -19.53
N SER A 672 -17.09 -11.08 -20.61
CA SER A 672 -17.69 -11.96 -21.61
C SER A 672 -17.06 -11.71 -22.98
N LEU A 673 -17.01 -12.74 -23.82
CA LEU A 673 -16.66 -12.59 -25.22
C LEU A 673 -17.89 -12.09 -25.98
N ASP A 674 -17.70 -11.07 -26.81
CA ASP A 674 -18.75 -10.53 -27.67
C ASP A 674 -19.03 -11.48 -28.86
N LYS A 675 -19.66 -12.63 -28.56
CA LYS A 675 -20.19 -13.59 -29.52
C LYS A 675 -21.72 -13.46 -29.60
N VAL A 676 -22.30 -13.82 -30.73
CA VAL A 676 -23.76 -13.87 -30.89
C VAL A 676 -24.29 -15.13 -30.19
N SER A 677 -24.51 -15.03 -28.89
CA SER A 677 -25.12 -16.07 -28.04
C SER A 677 -26.41 -15.56 -27.42
N LEU A 678 -27.30 -16.47 -27.00
CA LEU A 678 -28.50 -16.11 -26.25
C LEU A 678 -28.09 -15.54 -24.89
N LEU A 679 -28.85 -14.56 -24.38
CA LEU A 679 -28.58 -13.96 -23.07
C LEU A 679 -28.57 -15.01 -21.95
N GLU A 680 -29.43 -16.03 -22.03
CA GLU A 680 -29.47 -17.13 -21.06
C GLU A 680 -28.17 -17.93 -21.02
N ASP A 681 -27.60 -18.26 -22.19
CA ASP A 681 -26.33 -19.00 -22.28
C ASP A 681 -25.14 -18.19 -21.74
N VAL A 682 -25.18 -16.87 -21.94
CA VAL A 682 -24.15 -15.98 -21.39
C VAL A 682 -24.27 -15.92 -19.87
N LEU A 683 -25.49 -15.75 -19.35
CA LEU A 683 -25.74 -15.66 -17.91
C LEU A 683 -25.45 -16.97 -17.18
N SER A 684 -25.79 -18.12 -17.75
CA SER A 684 -25.49 -19.43 -17.15
C SER A 684 -23.98 -19.64 -17.03
N ASN A 685 -23.23 -19.44 -18.13
CA ASN A 685 -21.78 -19.57 -18.12
C ASN A 685 -21.10 -18.60 -17.15
N LEU A 686 -21.55 -17.33 -17.10
CA LEU A 686 -21.02 -16.35 -16.14
C LEU A 686 -21.35 -16.74 -14.70
N THR A 687 -22.55 -17.24 -14.44
CA THR A 687 -22.99 -17.66 -13.10
C THR A 687 -22.22 -18.87 -12.62
N ASP A 688 -22.07 -19.90 -13.46
CA ASP A 688 -21.38 -21.14 -13.09
C ASP A 688 -19.92 -20.88 -12.74
N ASN A 689 -19.22 -20.11 -13.58
CA ASN A 689 -17.83 -19.73 -13.34
C ASN A 689 -17.67 -18.90 -12.05
N LEU A 690 -18.56 -17.93 -11.83
CA LEU A 690 -18.52 -17.06 -10.66
C LEU A 690 -18.84 -17.84 -9.37
N GLN A 691 -19.85 -18.72 -9.39
CA GLN A 691 -20.25 -19.50 -8.22
C GLN A 691 -19.20 -20.56 -7.85
N LEU A 692 -18.54 -21.19 -8.83
CA LEU A 692 -17.42 -22.11 -8.57
C LEU A 692 -16.29 -21.39 -7.82
N PHE A 693 -15.87 -20.25 -8.36
CA PHE A 693 -14.80 -19.45 -7.77
C PHE A 693 -15.19 -18.93 -6.39
N ARG A 694 -16.43 -18.44 -6.23
CA ARG A 694 -16.99 -18.00 -4.95
C ARG A 694 -16.97 -19.11 -3.89
N ARG A 695 -17.38 -20.33 -4.25
CA ARG A 695 -17.36 -21.49 -3.34
C ARG A 695 -15.94 -21.82 -2.89
N ALA A 696 -15.00 -21.89 -3.82
CA ALA A 696 -13.60 -22.15 -3.52
C ALA A 696 -12.97 -21.04 -2.65
N PHE A 697 -13.34 -19.79 -2.92
CA PHE A 697 -12.90 -18.63 -2.13
C PHE A 697 -13.43 -18.67 -0.70
N ILE A 698 -14.73 -18.92 -0.51
CA ILE A 698 -15.33 -19.03 0.84
C ILE A 698 -14.67 -20.18 1.61
N TYR A 699 -14.51 -21.35 0.98
CA TYR A 699 -13.84 -22.50 1.59
C TYR A 699 -12.42 -22.14 2.05
N MET A 700 -11.64 -21.47 1.19
CA MET A 700 -10.30 -21.00 1.56
C MET A 700 -10.35 -20.05 2.77
N CYS A 701 -11.25 -19.07 2.78
CA CYS A 701 -11.38 -18.09 3.86
C CYS A 701 -11.75 -18.73 5.21
N GLU A 702 -12.60 -19.75 5.21
CA GLU A 702 -12.94 -20.51 6.43
C GLU A 702 -11.70 -21.13 7.08
N HIS A 703 -10.79 -21.70 6.27
CA HIS A 703 -9.52 -22.27 6.78
C HIS A 703 -8.47 -21.24 7.15
N VAL A 704 -8.67 -19.97 6.78
CA VAL A 704 -7.80 -18.84 7.12
C VAL A 704 -8.34 -18.06 8.33
N ASP A 705 -9.56 -18.35 8.81
CA ASP A 705 -10.27 -17.60 9.87
C ASP A 705 -10.60 -16.15 9.45
N ILE A 706 -11.09 -15.98 8.21
CA ILE A 706 -11.52 -14.70 7.65
C ILE A 706 -12.97 -14.81 7.17
N ASN A 707 -13.76 -13.75 7.34
CA ASN A 707 -15.13 -13.71 6.81
C ASN A 707 -15.11 -13.49 5.28
N GLY A 708 -15.01 -14.59 4.54
CA GLY A 708 -15.01 -14.59 3.07
C GLY A 708 -16.34 -14.12 2.45
N HIS A 709 -17.47 -14.28 3.16
CA HIS A 709 -18.77 -13.87 2.64
C HIS A 709 -18.91 -12.35 2.51
N ASP A 710 -18.47 -11.61 3.53
CA ASP A 710 -18.56 -10.15 3.53
C ASP A 710 -17.51 -9.55 2.59
N MET A 711 -16.28 -10.06 2.62
CA MET A 711 -15.23 -9.64 1.69
C MET A 711 -15.63 -9.84 0.23
N TRP A 712 -16.20 -11.01 -0.11
CA TRP A 712 -16.70 -11.27 -1.46
C TRP A 712 -17.78 -10.27 -1.87
N ARG A 713 -18.73 -9.99 -0.96
CA ARG A 713 -19.86 -9.08 -1.24
C ARG A 713 -19.37 -7.66 -1.50
N GLU A 714 -18.49 -7.13 -0.65
CA GLU A 714 -17.94 -5.78 -0.77
C GLU A 714 -17.19 -5.59 -2.08
N GLU A 715 -16.28 -6.50 -2.42
CA GLU A 715 -15.45 -6.38 -3.62
C GLU A 715 -16.26 -6.53 -4.91
N VAL A 716 -17.17 -7.50 -4.97
CA VAL A 716 -18.05 -7.67 -6.14
C VAL A 716 -18.97 -6.47 -6.31
N ASP A 717 -19.58 -5.95 -5.24
CA ASP A 717 -20.45 -4.78 -5.33
C ASP A 717 -19.69 -3.52 -5.76
N SER A 718 -18.50 -3.29 -5.19
CA SER A 718 -17.62 -2.17 -5.56
C SER A 718 -17.27 -2.21 -7.06
N LEU A 719 -16.86 -3.37 -7.56
CA LEU A 719 -16.45 -3.53 -8.95
C LEU A 719 -17.64 -3.42 -9.93
N VAL A 720 -18.82 -3.95 -9.58
CA VAL A 720 -20.03 -3.80 -10.40
C VAL A 720 -20.47 -2.34 -10.49
N ARG A 721 -20.40 -1.59 -9.38
CA ARG A 721 -20.67 -0.15 -9.38
C ARG A 721 -19.67 0.63 -10.23
N GLN A 722 -18.38 0.28 -10.15
CA GLN A 722 -17.35 0.88 -11.00
C GLN A 722 -17.65 0.64 -12.48
N MET A 723 -17.92 -0.60 -12.89
CA MET A 723 -18.32 -0.92 -14.27
C MET A 723 -19.56 -0.13 -14.72
N ALA A 724 -20.51 0.10 -13.81
CA ALA A 724 -21.71 0.89 -14.12
C ALA A 724 -21.41 2.38 -14.32
N ASN A 725 -20.48 2.94 -13.56
CA ASN A 725 -20.05 4.33 -13.70
C ASN A 725 -19.24 4.53 -14.98
N ASP A 726 -18.30 3.64 -15.28
CA ASP A 726 -17.50 3.65 -16.51
C ASP A 726 -18.41 3.64 -17.77
N LEU A 727 -19.53 2.90 -17.71
CA LEU A 727 -20.50 2.87 -18.80
C LEU A 727 -21.28 4.18 -18.97
N LYS A 728 -21.59 4.88 -17.88
CA LYS A 728 -22.27 6.19 -17.93
C LYS A 728 -21.35 7.26 -18.50
N GLU A 729 -20.07 7.26 -18.10
CA GLU A 729 -19.08 8.24 -18.55
C GLU A 729 -18.81 8.15 -20.06
N ARG A 730 -18.84 6.94 -20.65
CA ARG A 730 -18.65 6.73 -22.10
C ARG A 730 -19.78 7.32 -22.98
N LYS A 731 -20.85 7.88 -22.40
CA LYS A 731 -21.94 8.67 -23.01
C LYS A 731 -22.68 8.08 -24.24
N LEU A 732 -22.37 6.89 -24.74
CA LEU A 732 -23.13 6.26 -25.81
C LEU A 732 -23.19 4.72 -25.70
N PRO A 733 -24.38 4.10 -25.87
CA PRO A 733 -24.48 2.76 -26.40
C PRO A 733 -24.17 2.83 -27.90
N ASN A 734 -22.89 2.89 -28.26
CA ASN A 734 -22.51 2.63 -29.64
C ASN A 734 -22.90 1.18 -29.92
N THR A 735 -23.91 1.00 -30.78
CA THR A 735 -23.97 -0.20 -31.61
C THR A 735 -22.56 -0.43 -32.16
N PRO A 736 -21.98 -1.62 -31.99
CA PRO A 736 -20.58 -1.87 -32.32
C PRO A 736 -20.39 -1.57 -33.80
N LYS A 737 -19.85 -0.39 -34.11
CA LYS A 737 -19.25 -0.13 -35.42
C LYS A 737 -17.99 -0.99 -35.45
N SER A 738 -18.16 -2.20 -35.99
CA SER A 738 -17.10 -3.15 -36.34
C SER A 738 -16.06 -3.43 -35.25
N SER A 739 -16.47 -3.79 -34.03
CA SER A 739 -15.57 -4.58 -33.18
C SER A 739 -15.36 -5.94 -33.87
N LYS A 740 -14.10 -6.34 -34.06
CA LYS A 740 -13.78 -7.70 -34.50
C LYS A 740 -14.44 -8.66 -33.51
N SER A 741 -15.24 -9.61 -33.99
CA SER A 741 -15.87 -10.63 -33.14
C SER A 741 -14.83 -11.27 -32.22
N GLY A 742 -15.07 -11.27 -30.90
CA GLY A 742 -14.16 -11.87 -29.92
C GLY A 742 -13.34 -10.90 -29.07
N THR A 743 -13.63 -9.60 -29.06
CA THR A 743 -13.06 -8.69 -28.04
C THR A 743 -13.69 -8.92 -26.67
N PRO A 744 -12.90 -8.91 -25.57
CA PRO A 744 -13.43 -9.04 -24.21
C PRO A 744 -14.19 -7.76 -23.83
N VAL A 745 -15.44 -7.93 -23.38
CA VAL A 745 -16.32 -6.84 -22.95
C VAL A 745 -16.69 -7.07 -21.49
N PRO A 746 -16.74 -6.02 -20.64
CA PRO A 746 -17.27 -6.14 -19.28
C PRO A 746 -18.66 -6.79 -19.29
N ALA A 747 -18.88 -7.78 -18.44
CA ALA A 747 -20.10 -8.58 -18.44
C ALA A 747 -21.36 -7.71 -18.28
N LEU A 748 -21.31 -6.71 -17.39
CA LEU A 748 -22.43 -5.78 -17.18
C LEU A 748 -22.78 -4.99 -18.47
N ALA A 749 -21.77 -4.57 -19.23
CA ALA A 749 -21.95 -3.86 -20.50
C ALA A 749 -22.55 -4.76 -21.57
N HIS A 750 -22.04 -6.00 -21.66
CA HIS A 750 -22.52 -6.98 -22.62
C HIS A 750 -23.97 -7.41 -22.31
N ILE A 751 -24.30 -7.66 -21.03
CA ILE A 751 -25.67 -7.93 -20.56
C ILE A 751 -26.58 -6.74 -20.90
N PHE A 752 -26.16 -5.51 -20.60
CA PHE A 752 -26.94 -4.31 -20.92
C PHE A 752 -27.21 -4.18 -22.43
N ASN A 753 -26.20 -4.39 -23.27
CA ASN A 753 -26.35 -4.34 -24.72
C ASN A 753 -27.26 -5.45 -25.26
N LEU A 754 -27.17 -6.67 -24.71
CA LEU A 754 -28.06 -7.77 -25.06
C LEU A 754 -29.50 -7.50 -24.60
N LEU A 755 -29.71 -6.93 -23.40
CA LEU A 755 -31.03 -6.49 -22.93
C LEU A 755 -31.65 -5.48 -23.89
N LEU A 756 -30.90 -4.46 -24.34
CA LEU A 756 -31.37 -3.48 -25.30
C LEU A 756 -31.64 -4.09 -26.69
N LYS A 757 -30.83 -5.06 -27.13
CA LYS A 757 -31.02 -5.76 -28.41
C LYS A 757 -32.25 -6.65 -28.40
N HIS A 758 -32.46 -7.41 -27.32
CA HIS A 758 -33.60 -8.34 -27.17
C HIS A 758 -34.93 -7.63 -26.86
N SER A 759 -34.89 -6.36 -26.47
CA SER A 759 -36.06 -5.51 -26.29
C SER A 759 -36.22 -4.46 -27.40
N ASP A 760 -35.46 -4.57 -28.50
CA ASP A 760 -35.53 -3.59 -29.58
C ASP A 760 -36.96 -3.55 -30.17
N PRO A 761 -37.64 -2.38 -30.11
CA PRO A 761 -39.06 -2.26 -30.45
C PRO A 761 -39.37 -2.43 -31.94
N TYR A 762 -38.35 -2.43 -32.82
CA TYR A 762 -38.50 -2.66 -34.25
C TYR A 762 -38.40 -4.14 -34.64
N THR A 763 -37.78 -4.95 -33.78
CA THR A 763 -37.58 -6.39 -34.02
C THR A 763 -38.42 -7.27 -33.10
N ASN A 764 -38.82 -6.75 -31.92
CA ASN A 764 -39.53 -7.48 -30.88
C ASN A 764 -40.81 -6.76 -30.43
N ARG A 765 -41.78 -7.53 -29.90
CA ARG A 765 -43.05 -7.04 -29.34
C ARG A 765 -43.14 -7.38 -27.86
N TYR A 766 -43.65 -6.44 -27.08
CA TYR A 766 -43.89 -6.61 -25.64
C TYR A 766 -45.30 -7.08 -25.33
N PHE A 767 -45.43 -8.09 -24.46
CA PHE A 767 -46.69 -8.64 -23.96
C PHE A 767 -46.84 -8.39 -22.46
N GLU A 768 -47.83 -7.56 -22.10
CA GLU A 768 -48.02 -7.07 -20.74
C GLU A 768 -48.48 -8.14 -19.74
N ASN A 769 -49.46 -8.98 -20.11
CA ASN A 769 -50.01 -10.01 -19.22
C ASN A 769 -48.96 -11.04 -18.74
N SER A 770 -47.85 -11.17 -19.49
CA SER A 770 -46.77 -12.11 -19.17
C SER A 770 -45.44 -11.41 -18.88
N MET A 771 -45.36 -10.07 -19.01
CA MET A 771 -44.11 -9.31 -18.92
C MET A 771 -42.99 -9.93 -19.79
N THR A 772 -43.30 -10.28 -21.04
CA THR A 772 -42.36 -10.94 -21.96
C THR A 772 -42.16 -10.18 -23.27
N TRP A 773 -40.99 -10.34 -23.86
CA TRP A 773 -40.68 -9.86 -25.21
C TRP A 773 -40.60 -11.03 -26.19
N ARG A 774 -41.29 -10.93 -27.32
CA ARG A 774 -41.26 -11.92 -28.40
C ARG A 774 -40.74 -11.34 -29.69
N GLU A 775 -39.96 -12.13 -30.42
CA GLU A 775 -39.49 -11.75 -31.74
C GLU A 775 -40.65 -11.74 -32.75
N VAL A 776 -40.76 -10.68 -33.57
CA VAL A 776 -41.88 -10.52 -34.51
C VAL A 776 -41.89 -11.61 -35.60
N LYS A 777 -40.72 -12.11 -35.99
CA LYS A 777 -40.59 -13.10 -37.08
C LYS A 777 -40.85 -14.53 -36.64
N THR A 778 -40.33 -14.91 -35.48
CA THR A 778 -40.35 -16.31 -34.99
C THR A 778 -41.39 -16.55 -33.90
N ASN A 779 -41.95 -15.47 -33.33
CA ASN A 779 -42.86 -15.50 -32.18
C ASN A 779 -42.29 -16.24 -30.95
N LYS A 780 -40.97 -16.42 -30.88
CA LYS A 780 -40.28 -17.01 -29.73
C LYS A 780 -40.09 -15.97 -28.63
N ASP A 781 -40.16 -16.41 -27.38
CA ASP A 781 -39.83 -15.59 -26.22
C ASP A 781 -38.31 -15.32 -26.21
N VAL A 782 -37.94 -14.04 -26.10
CA VAL A 782 -36.55 -13.56 -26.17
C VAL A 782 -36.09 -12.99 -24.82
N LEU A 783 -37.00 -12.34 -24.10
CA LEU A 783 -36.78 -11.84 -22.74
C LEU A 783 -38.00 -12.18 -21.88
N THR A 784 -37.77 -12.82 -20.74
CA THR A 784 -38.82 -13.29 -19.81
C THR A 784 -38.45 -12.94 -18.36
N SER A 785 -39.39 -13.09 -17.41
CA SER A 785 -39.06 -12.95 -15.98
C SER A 785 -37.90 -13.87 -15.57
N ARG A 786 -37.87 -15.10 -16.10
CA ARG A 786 -36.79 -16.06 -15.86
C ARG A 786 -35.41 -15.53 -16.28
N THR A 787 -35.32 -14.84 -17.42
CA THR A 787 -34.04 -14.22 -17.85
C THR A 787 -33.56 -13.14 -16.87
N ILE A 788 -34.48 -12.41 -16.25
CA ILE A 788 -34.15 -11.39 -15.24
C ILE A 788 -33.76 -12.05 -13.91
N ASP A 789 -34.43 -13.14 -13.53
CA ASP A 789 -34.08 -13.90 -12.34
C ASP A 789 -32.67 -14.53 -12.45
N LEU A 790 -32.24 -14.89 -13.66
CA LEU A 790 -30.85 -15.31 -13.93
C LEU A 790 -29.82 -14.17 -13.75
N ILE A 791 -30.22 -12.92 -13.96
CA ILE A 791 -29.35 -11.76 -13.67
C ILE A 791 -29.21 -11.57 -12.16
N GLU A 792 -30.30 -11.77 -11.41
CA GLU A 792 -30.28 -11.71 -9.95
C GLU A 792 -29.51 -12.89 -9.32
N SER A 793 -29.53 -14.07 -9.94
CA SER A 793 -28.75 -15.23 -9.46
C SER A 793 -27.25 -15.11 -9.75
N TRP A 794 -26.88 -14.38 -10.81
CA TRP A 794 -25.48 -14.09 -11.14
C TRP A 794 -24.82 -13.23 -10.05
N ILE A 795 -25.34 -12.03 -9.79
CA ILE A 795 -24.85 -11.15 -8.71
C ILE A 795 -26.06 -10.54 -7.97
N PRO A 796 -26.40 -11.07 -6.78
CA PRO A 796 -27.59 -10.63 -6.05
C PRO A 796 -27.56 -9.14 -5.72
N SER A 797 -28.68 -8.46 -5.95
CA SER A 797 -28.90 -7.03 -5.68
C SER A 797 -28.07 -6.04 -6.50
N SER A 798 -26.75 -6.21 -6.57
CA SER A 798 -25.85 -5.22 -7.17
C SER A 798 -26.00 -5.12 -8.69
N ALA A 799 -26.17 -6.25 -9.38
CA ALA A 799 -26.32 -6.25 -10.85
C ALA A 799 -27.61 -5.53 -11.29
N ILE A 800 -28.76 -5.90 -10.73
CA ILE A 800 -30.04 -5.27 -11.07
C ILE A 800 -30.05 -3.79 -10.69
N ASN A 801 -29.55 -3.42 -9.50
CA ASN A 801 -29.49 -2.01 -9.09
C ASN A 801 -28.57 -1.18 -9.99
N SER A 802 -27.46 -1.75 -10.43
CA SER A 802 -26.53 -1.11 -11.36
C SER A 802 -27.14 -0.95 -12.75
N LEU A 803 -27.77 -1.99 -13.30
CA LEU A 803 -28.51 -1.92 -14.58
C LEU A 803 -29.64 -0.88 -14.52
N ARG A 804 -30.39 -0.82 -13.40
CA ARG A 804 -31.41 0.19 -13.16
C ARG A 804 -30.83 1.60 -13.13
N SER A 805 -29.69 1.78 -12.47
CA SER A 805 -28.98 3.06 -12.39
C SER A 805 -28.51 3.53 -13.78
N ILE A 806 -28.01 2.60 -14.60
CA ILE A 806 -27.61 2.85 -15.99
C ILE A 806 -28.83 3.21 -16.86
N LEU A 807 -29.91 2.42 -16.80
CA LEU A 807 -31.15 2.71 -17.54
C LEU A 807 -31.72 4.08 -17.17
N ASN A 808 -31.78 4.43 -15.88
CA ASN A 808 -32.25 5.74 -15.44
C ASN A 808 -31.39 6.90 -15.95
N TYR A 809 -30.06 6.71 -16.03
CA TYR A 809 -29.16 7.71 -16.59
C TYR A 809 -29.42 7.93 -18.10
N PHE A 810 -29.49 6.85 -18.88
CA PHE A 810 -29.80 6.94 -20.31
C PHE A 810 -31.22 7.43 -20.59
N MET A 811 -32.19 7.07 -19.75
CA MET A 811 -33.54 7.62 -19.80
C MET A 811 -33.55 9.14 -19.67
N GLY A 812 -32.81 9.70 -18.71
CA GLY A 812 -32.68 11.16 -18.57
C GLY A 812 -32.11 11.83 -19.82
N ILE A 813 -31.16 11.18 -20.51
CA ILE A 813 -30.62 11.67 -21.79
C ILE A 813 -31.70 11.63 -22.88
N LEU A 814 -32.39 10.50 -23.05
CA LEU A 814 -33.44 10.33 -24.05
C LEU A 814 -34.60 11.32 -23.89
N ILE A 815 -34.99 11.62 -22.64
CA ILE A 815 -36.03 12.62 -22.34
C ILE A 815 -35.57 14.02 -22.76
N ASN A 816 -34.36 14.42 -22.38
CA ASN A 816 -33.80 15.72 -22.76
C ASN A 816 -33.70 15.85 -24.29
N ASP A 817 -33.27 14.79 -24.99
CA ASP A 817 -33.17 14.79 -26.44
C ASP A 817 -34.55 14.81 -27.12
N SER A 818 -35.55 14.13 -26.55
CA SER A 818 -36.94 14.20 -27.00
C SER A 818 -37.48 15.63 -26.88
N PHE A 819 -37.28 16.30 -25.75
CA PHE A 819 -37.70 17.69 -25.57
C PHE A 819 -36.95 18.67 -26.47
N LYS A 820 -35.64 18.48 -26.72
CA LYS A 820 -34.90 19.28 -27.71
C LYS A 820 -35.48 19.15 -29.11
N GLN A 821 -35.80 17.93 -29.53
CA GLN A 821 -36.41 17.66 -30.84
C GLN A 821 -37.80 18.30 -30.95
N ILE A 822 -38.64 18.15 -29.92
CA ILE A 822 -39.97 18.78 -29.87
C ILE A 822 -39.84 20.30 -29.92
N ASN A 823 -38.95 20.89 -29.12
CA ASN A 823 -38.72 22.34 -29.13
C ASN A 823 -38.25 22.81 -30.52
N SER A 824 -37.34 22.08 -31.18
CA SER A 824 -36.92 22.41 -32.56
C SER A 824 -38.07 22.39 -33.56
N ILE A 825 -38.99 21.42 -33.46
CA ILE A 825 -40.18 21.35 -34.33
C ILE A 825 -41.10 22.54 -34.05
N VAL A 826 -41.35 22.84 -32.77
CA VAL A 826 -42.22 23.96 -32.37
C VAL A 826 -41.64 25.30 -32.82
N THR A 827 -40.32 25.51 -32.68
CA THR A 827 -39.64 26.74 -33.13
C THR A 827 -39.70 26.90 -34.64
N ALA A 828 -39.63 25.80 -35.41
CA ALA A 828 -39.71 25.84 -36.88
C ALA A 828 -41.11 26.24 -37.41
N VAL A 829 -42.18 25.97 -36.65
CA VAL A 829 -43.57 26.29 -37.04
C VAL A 829 -44.02 27.65 -36.48
N GLY A 830 -43.40 28.12 -35.40
CA GLY A 830 -43.72 29.42 -34.79
C GLY A 830 -44.88 29.37 -33.80
N ASN A 831 -45.53 30.51 -33.55
CA ASN A 831 -46.58 30.62 -32.54
C ASN A 831 -47.98 30.27 -33.08
N PHE A 832 -48.66 29.31 -32.44
CA PHE A 832 -50.03 28.89 -32.77
C PHE A 832 -50.87 28.60 -31.51
N SER A 833 -52.20 28.72 -31.59
CA SER A 833 -53.14 28.30 -30.53
C SER A 833 -53.87 27.01 -30.94
N PHE A 834 -54.24 26.19 -29.96
CA PHE A 834 -55.00 24.96 -30.18
C PHE A 834 -56.50 25.23 -29.96
N ASP A 835 -57.16 25.77 -30.99
CA ASP A 835 -58.58 26.14 -31.00
C ASP A 835 -59.36 25.33 -32.05
N ASP A 836 -60.70 25.43 -32.11
CA ASP A 836 -61.54 24.64 -33.03
C ASP A 836 -61.20 24.83 -34.53
N SER A 837 -60.55 25.94 -34.90
CA SER A 837 -60.06 26.21 -36.26
C SER A 837 -58.67 25.64 -36.57
N PHE A 838 -57.99 25.06 -35.57
CA PHE A 838 -56.59 24.60 -35.67
C PHE A 838 -56.40 23.57 -36.79
N VAL A 839 -57.32 22.61 -36.93
CA VAL A 839 -57.24 21.53 -37.95
C VAL A 839 -57.31 22.07 -39.39
N HIS A 840 -57.80 23.29 -39.59
CA HIS A 840 -57.89 23.96 -40.89
C HIS A 840 -56.86 25.10 -41.06
N SER A 841 -55.88 25.21 -40.16
CA SER A 841 -54.90 26.29 -40.13
C SER A 841 -53.57 25.92 -40.81
N ASP A 842 -52.89 26.89 -41.43
CA ASP A 842 -51.54 26.70 -42.01
C ASP A 842 -50.51 26.14 -41.00
N PRO A 843 -50.50 26.56 -39.71
CA PRO A 843 -49.63 25.98 -38.70
C PRO A 843 -49.85 24.48 -38.47
N TYR A 844 -51.09 23.98 -38.57
CA TYR A 844 -51.38 22.55 -38.44
C TYR A 844 -50.79 21.75 -39.60
N GLU A 845 -50.95 22.22 -40.85
CA GLU A 845 -50.34 21.56 -42.00
C GLU A 845 -48.80 21.58 -41.94
N GLN A 846 -48.21 22.69 -41.53
CA GLN A 846 -46.76 22.80 -41.37
C GLN A 846 -46.23 21.88 -40.27
N LEU A 847 -46.90 21.83 -39.11
CA LEU A 847 -46.53 20.95 -38.01
C LEU A 847 -46.70 19.47 -38.39
N LEU A 848 -47.78 19.12 -39.10
CA LEU A 848 -48.00 17.77 -39.61
C LEU A 848 -46.88 17.34 -40.58
N ARG A 849 -46.46 18.22 -41.51
CA ARG A 849 -45.35 17.96 -42.44
C ARG A 849 -44.01 17.78 -41.71
N GLN A 850 -43.71 18.64 -40.72
CA GLN A 850 -42.50 18.54 -39.91
C GLN A 850 -42.45 17.25 -39.09
N ILE A 851 -43.58 16.84 -38.47
CA ILE A 851 -43.66 15.59 -37.71
C ILE A 851 -43.59 14.36 -38.63
N GLN A 852 -44.23 14.39 -39.81
CA GLN A 852 -44.13 13.31 -40.80
C GLN A 852 -42.70 13.11 -41.31
N GLY A 853 -41.92 14.19 -41.44
CA GLY A 853 -40.50 14.15 -41.81
C GLY A 853 -39.55 13.73 -40.68
N ASN A 854 -39.96 13.86 -39.41
CA ASN A 854 -39.09 13.62 -38.26
C ASN A 854 -39.23 12.20 -37.68
N GLN A 855 -38.58 11.23 -38.32
CA GLN A 855 -38.51 9.86 -37.77
C GLN A 855 -37.72 9.74 -36.47
N ALA A 856 -36.82 10.69 -36.19
CA ALA A 856 -36.00 10.66 -34.98
C ALA A 856 -36.85 10.85 -33.71
N LEU A 857 -37.88 11.71 -33.75
CA LEU A 857 -38.79 11.90 -32.62
C LEU A 857 -39.55 10.60 -32.27
N VAL A 858 -40.08 9.90 -33.28
CA VAL A 858 -40.76 8.62 -33.08
C VAL A 858 -39.80 7.60 -32.47
N GLN A 859 -38.58 7.49 -33.00
CA GLN A 859 -37.55 6.58 -32.46
C GLN A 859 -37.19 6.90 -31.01
N LEU A 860 -37.06 8.18 -30.65
CA LEU A 860 -36.76 8.60 -29.28
C LEU A 860 -37.90 8.22 -28.32
N ILE A 861 -39.15 8.52 -28.66
CA ILE A 861 -40.32 8.17 -27.86
C ILE A 861 -40.42 6.65 -27.65
N THR A 862 -40.24 5.87 -28.72
CA THR A 862 -40.27 4.40 -28.63
C THR A 862 -39.14 3.86 -27.75
N LYS A 863 -37.93 4.44 -27.82
CA LYS A 863 -36.79 4.08 -26.96
C LYS A 863 -37.02 4.43 -25.50
N VAL A 864 -37.64 5.58 -25.20
CA VAL A 864 -38.02 5.97 -23.83
C VAL A 864 -38.94 4.89 -23.23
N GLY A 865 -39.96 4.46 -23.98
CA GLY A 865 -40.85 3.41 -23.48
C GLY A 865 -40.23 2.01 -23.43
N GLN A 866 -39.31 1.67 -24.33
CA GLN A 866 -38.50 0.45 -24.23
C GLN A 866 -37.76 0.39 -22.89
N HIS A 867 -37.03 1.46 -22.54
CA HIS A 867 -36.28 1.53 -21.30
C HIS A 867 -37.19 1.52 -20.07
N LEU A 868 -38.35 2.19 -20.12
CA LEU A 868 -39.33 2.18 -19.04
C LEU A 868 -39.87 0.76 -18.76
N LEU A 869 -40.20 0.01 -19.82
CA LEU A 869 -40.70 -1.36 -19.67
C LEU A 869 -39.63 -2.32 -19.14
N LEU A 870 -38.38 -2.19 -19.60
CA LEU A 870 -37.24 -2.91 -19.03
C LEU A 870 -37.05 -2.58 -17.54
N LEU A 871 -37.15 -1.30 -17.18
CA LEU A 871 -37.03 -0.83 -15.80
C LEU A 871 -38.12 -1.45 -14.91
N ASN A 872 -39.34 -1.57 -15.43
CA ASN A 872 -40.44 -2.24 -14.74
C ASN A 872 -40.18 -3.74 -14.53
N MET A 873 -39.71 -4.44 -15.55
CA MET A 873 -39.33 -5.86 -15.43
C MET A 873 -38.24 -6.08 -14.36
N LEU A 874 -37.21 -5.22 -14.33
CA LEU A 874 -36.13 -5.28 -13.34
C LEU A 874 -36.64 -5.00 -11.91
N CYS A 875 -37.46 -3.96 -11.73
CA CYS A 875 -38.03 -3.63 -10.41
C CYS A 875 -38.96 -4.74 -9.90
N GLN A 876 -39.77 -5.35 -10.78
CA GLN A 876 -40.69 -6.41 -10.41
C GLN A 876 -39.96 -7.70 -9.97
N SER A 877 -38.92 -8.12 -10.70
CA SER A 877 -38.07 -9.25 -10.27
C SER A 877 -37.38 -8.92 -8.94
N LYS A 878 -36.87 -7.70 -8.77
CA LYS A 878 -36.24 -7.29 -7.51
C LYS A 878 -37.20 -7.32 -6.32
N LYS A 879 -38.42 -6.83 -6.52
CA LYS A 879 -39.50 -6.88 -5.53
C LYS A 879 -39.80 -8.31 -5.10
N GLN A 880 -39.93 -9.24 -6.07
CA GLN A 880 -40.14 -10.66 -5.79
C GLN A 880 -38.96 -11.28 -5.02
N HIS A 881 -37.73 -10.98 -5.42
CA HIS A 881 -36.54 -11.50 -4.74
C HIS A 881 -36.43 -10.99 -3.29
N CYS A 882 -36.70 -9.70 -3.04
CA CYS A 882 -36.72 -9.13 -1.69
C CYS A 882 -37.83 -9.73 -0.82
N GLN A 883 -39.01 -10.02 -1.40
CA GLN A 883 -40.09 -10.72 -0.70
C GLN A 883 -39.68 -12.14 -0.25
N LEU A 884 -38.91 -12.86 -1.07
CA LEU A 884 -38.47 -14.22 -0.77
C LEU A 884 -37.30 -14.28 0.21
N HIS A 885 -36.28 -13.46 0.01
CA HIS A 885 -35.01 -13.56 0.75
C HIS A 885 -34.85 -12.57 1.90
N ALA A 886 -35.67 -11.52 1.95
CA ALA A 886 -35.60 -10.46 2.95
C ALA A 886 -37.01 -10.00 3.41
N ALA A 887 -37.92 -10.95 3.61
CA ALA A 887 -39.32 -10.70 3.94
C ALA A 887 -39.56 -9.68 5.09
N PRO A 888 -38.80 -9.72 6.21
CA PRO A 888 -38.99 -8.74 7.29
C PRO A 888 -38.66 -7.31 6.84
N LEU A 889 -37.52 -7.13 6.15
CA LEU A 889 -37.10 -5.83 5.62
C LEU A 889 -38.11 -5.30 4.60
N PHE A 890 -38.56 -6.17 3.70
CA PHE A 890 -39.54 -5.82 2.69
C PHE A 890 -40.87 -5.36 3.32
N SER A 891 -41.35 -6.07 4.35
CA SER A 891 -42.58 -5.72 5.07
C SER A 891 -42.49 -4.34 5.73
N SER A 892 -41.38 -4.06 6.42
CA SER A 892 -41.15 -2.75 7.06
C SER A 892 -41.09 -1.63 6.03
N LEU A 893 -40.35 -1.83 4.93
CA LEU A 893 -40.22 -0.84 3.87
C LEU A 893 -41.54 -0.61 3.11
N ALA A 894 -42.32 -1.66 2.86
CA ALA A 894 -43.64 -1.54 2.24
C ALA A 894 -44.64 -0.80 3.15
N ALA A 895 -44.55 -0.99 4.47
CA ALA A 895 -45.32 -0.23 5.45
C ALA A 895 -44.92 1.26 5.45
N CYS A 896 -43.61 1.55 5.37
CA CYS A 896 -43.10 2.91 5.20
C CYS A 896 -43.59 3.54 3.90
N ASP A 897 -43.50 2.84 2.76
CA ASP A 897 -43.99 3.33 1.47
C ASP A 897 -45.48 3.69 1.50
N LYS A 898 -46.31 2.81 2.08
CA LYS A 898 -47.74 3.05 2.29
C LYS A 898 -48.01 4.25 3.20
N PHE A 899 -47.18 4.45 4.23
CA PHE A 899 -47.29 5.61 5.12
C PHE A 899 -46.95 6.91 4.36
N LEU A 900 -45.89 6.92 3.55
CA LEU A 900 -45.47 8.09 2.76
C LEU A 900 -46.51 8.47 1.71
N LEU A 901 -47.11 7.48 1.05
CA LEU A 901 -48.19 7.70 0.07
C LEU A 901 -49.47 8.23 0.73
N SER A 902 -49.76 7.87 1.99
CA SER A 902 -50.96 8.35 2.69
C SER A 902 -50.79 9.74 3.32
N HIS A 903 -49.56 10.20 3.54
CA HIS A 903 -49.28 11.50 4.16
C HIS A 903 -48.21 12.31 3.40
N PRO A 904 -48.51 12.76 2.16
CA PRO A 904 -47.55 13.46 1.29
C PRO A 904 -47.03 14.79 1.86
N ASN A 905 -47.76 15.41 2.80
CA ASN A 905 -47.40 16.68 3.43
C ASN A 905 -46.52 16.53 4.68
N SER A 906 -46.21 15.31 5.13
CA SER A 906 -45.44 15.03 6.35
C SER A 906 -44.17 14.23 6.08
N VAL A 907 -43.56 14.42 4.90
CA VAL A 907 -42.31 13.75 4.51
C VAL A 907 -41.14 14.44 5.25
N PRO A 908 -40.34 13.70 6.05
CA PRO A 908 -39.16 14.26 6.71
C PRO A 908 -38.09 14.70 5.71
N ASP A 909 -37.35 15.76 6.03
CA ASP A 909 -36.25 16.27 5.18
C ASP A 909 -35.13 15.23 4.96
N ASP A 910 -34.89 14.36 5.94
CA ASP A 910 -33.87 13.30 5.92
C ASP A 910 -34.32 11.98 5.25
N ILE A 911 -35.36 11.99 4.41
CA ILE A 911 -35.89 10.75 3.82
C ILE A 911 -35.02 10.14 2.71
N GLY A 912 -34.02 10.88 2.21
CA GLY A 912 -33.17 10.48 1.08
C GLY A 912 -32.62 9.04 1.16
N PRO A 913 -32.02 8.62 2.29
CA PRO A 913 -31.55 7.24 2.48
C PRO A 913 -32.68 6.20 2.42
N ILE A 914 -33.85 6.49 3.01
CA ILE A 914 -35.01 5.58 2.99
C ILE A 914 -35.54 5.44 1.56
N VAL A 915 -35.62 6.52 0.79
CA VAL A 915 -36.03 6.49 -0.63
C VAL A 915 -35.04 5.66 -1.46
N SER A 916 -33.74 5.74 -1.16
CA SER A 916 -32.74 4.91 -1.84
C SER A 916 -32.94 3.41 -1.55
N LEU A 917 -33.26 3.05 -0.29
CA LEU A 917 -33.56 1.68 0.12
C LEU A 917 -34.88 1.17 -0.48
N LEU A 918 -35.94 2.00 -0.51
CA LEU A 918 -37.20 1.69 -1.19
C LEU A 918 -36.97 1.40 -2.67
N ARG A 919 -36.11 2.19 -3.31
CA ARG A 919 -35.71 1.97 -4.68
C ARG A 919 -35.01 0.61 -4.79
N ASP A 920 -33.98 0.35 -3.99
CA ASP A 920 -33.22 -0.92 -3.99
C ASP A 920 -34.06 -2.18 -3.74
N CYS A 921 -35.19 -2.06 -3.05
CA CYS A 921 -36.16 -3.15 -2.86
C CYS A 921 -37.21 -3.28 -3.98
N GLY A 922 -37.13 -2.46 -5.04
CA GLY A 922 -38.10 -2.48 -6.14
C GLY A 922 -39.48 -1.94 -5.74
N LEU A 923 -39.57 -1.16 -4.66
CA LEU A 923 -40.82 -0.58 -4.16
C LEU A 923 -41.19 0.74 -4.86
N CYS A 924 -40.25 1.39 -5.55
CA CYS A 924 -40.54 2.57 -6.36
C CYS A 924 -41.13 2.20 -7.74
N THR A 925 -42.30 2.76 -8.08
CA THR A 925 -42.94 2.59 -9.38
C THR A 925 -42.17 3.38 -10.46
N PRO A 926 -41.52 2.72 -11.44
CA PRO A 926 -40.72 3.40 -12.46
C PRO A 926 -41.54 4.33 -13.37
N THR A 927 -42.84 4.07 -13.51
CA THR A 927 -43.76 4.88 -14.30
C THR A 927 -44.01 6.26 -13.71
N LEU A 928 -43.72 6.46 -12.42
CA LEU A 928 -43.97 7.69 -11.67
C LEU A 928 -42.69 8.46 -11.30
N THR A 929 -41.51 8.01 -11.78
CA THR A 929 -40.25 8.66 -11.43
C THR A 929 -40.01 9.93 -12.25
N LEU A 930 -39.83 11.07 -11.58
CA LEU A 930 -39.46 12.33 -12.22
C LEU A 930 -37.94 12.44 -12.43
N HIS A 931 -37.53 12.81 -13.64
CA HIS A 931 -36.14 13.05 -14.01
C HIS A 931 -35.84 14.56 -14.04
N LYS A 932 -34.64 14.95 -13.60
CA LYS A 932 -34.19 16.35 -13.77
C LYS A 932 -33.97 16.64 -15.26
N THR A 933 -34.81 17.50 -15.82
CA THR A 933 -34.70 17.97 -17.21
C THR A 933 -33.85 19.23 -17.26
N SER A 934 -32.88 19.26 -18.18
CA SER A 934 -32.06 20.46 -18.45
C SER A 934 -32.71 21.39 -19.48
N VAL A 935 -33.74 20.88 -20.15
CA VAL A 935 -34.46 21.53 -21.24
C VAL A 935 -35.82 21.93 -20.72
N VAL A 936 -36.15 23.22 -20.83
CA VAL A 936 -37.50 23.69 -20.52
C VAL A 936 -38.43 23.20 -21.63
N PRO A 937 -39.43 22.35 -21.31
CA PRO A 937 -40.37 21.86 -22.31
C PRO A 937 -41.25 23.02 -22.79
N SER A 938 -41.51 23.06 -24.10
CA SER A 938 -42.46 24.04 -24.66
C SER A 938 -43.87 23.79 -24.10
N PRO A 939 -44.68 24.83 -23.84
CA PRO A 939 -46.09 24.67 -23.45
C PRO A 939 -46.94 24.00 -24.54
N ARG A 940 -46.40 23.77 -25.75
CA ARG A 940 -47.07 23.07 -26.85
C ARG A 940 -46.58 21.64 -27.07
N THR A 941 -45.85 21.10 -26.10
CA THR A 941 -45.30 19.73 -26.16
C THR A 941 -46.43 18.70 -26.31
N SER A 942 -47.52 18.84 -25.56
CA SER A 942 -48.69 17.95 -25.66
C SER A 942 -49.34 17.91 -27.05
N VAL A 943 -49.40 19.05 -27.75
CA VAL A 943 -49.95 19.10 -29.13
C VAL A 943 -49.04 18.35 -30.11
N CYS A 944 -47.73 18.53 -30.01
CA CYS A 944 -46.76 17.82 -30.85
C CYS A 944 -46.80 16.31 -30.61
N LEU A 945 -46.89 15.90 -29.34
CA LEU A 945 -47.02 14.50 -28.95
C LEU A 945 -48.32 13.89 -29.50
N LEU A 946 -49.45 14.60 -29.41
CA LEU A 946 -50.75 14.16 -29.95
C LEU A 946 -50.70 13.91 -31.47
N LEU A 947 -50.09 14.83 -32.22
CA LEU A 947 -49.96 14.69 -33.67
C LEU A 947 -48.95 13.60 -34.05
N THR A 948 -47.91 13.41 -33.24
CA THR A 948 -46.99 12.28 -33.40
C THR A 948 -47.69 10.94 -33.17
N LEU A 949 -48.61 10.84 -32.20
CA LEU A 949 -49.44 9.65 -31.97
C LEU A 949 -50.38 9.39 -33.17
N TYR A 950 -51.04 10.42 -33.69
CA TYR A 950 -51.92 10.30 -34.86
C TYR A 950 -51.20 9.80 -36.11
N ILE A 951 -49.96 10.23 -36.35
CA ILE A 951 -49.15 9.75 -37.47
C ILE A 951 -48.59 8.34 -37.23
N ALA A 952 -48.21 8.04 -35.98
CA ALA A 952 -47.58 6.78 -35.59
C ALA A 952 -48.57 5.60 -35.53
N MET A 953 -49.86 5.83 -35.27
CA MET A 953 -50.84 4.77 -34.99
C MET A 953 -50.96 3.73 -36.11
N HIS A 954 -50.81 4.15 -37.38
CA HIS A 954 -50.87 3.25 -38.53
C HIS A 954 -49.62 2.37 -38.71
N ARG A 955 -48.55 2.63 -37.96
CA ARG A 955 -47.29 1.86 -37.96
C ARG A 955 -47.20 0.86 -36.81
N PHE A 956 -48.14 0.89 -35.86
CA PHE A 956 -48.12 -0.02 -34.72
C PHE A 956 -48.39 -1.46 -35.13
N ASN A 957 -47.53 -2.37 -34.67
CA ASN A 957 -47.74 -3.82 -34.72
C ASN A 957 -48.08 -4.40 -36.12
N GLY A 958 -47.70 -3.71 -37.20
CA GLY A 958 -47.87 -4.16 -38.59
C GLY A 958 -46.85 -5.20 -39.04
N THR A 959 -46.92 -5.60 -40.32
CA THR A 959 -45.97 -6.49 -41.00
C THR A 959 -45.01 -5.75 -41.94
N ARG A 960 -45.16 -4.41 -42.07
CA ARG A 960 -44.31 -3.55 -42.89
C ARG A 960 -42.94 -3.36 -42.24
N ARG A 961 -41.90 -3.10 -43.05
CA ARG A 961 -40.51 -2.87 -42.57
C ARG A 961 -40.39 -1.70 -41.57
N ASP A 962 -41.28 -0.72 -41.66
CA ASP A 962 -41.28 0.47 -40.79
C ASP A 962 -42.20 0.34 -39.56
N SER A 963 -42.70 -0.87 -39.28
CA SER A 963 -43.56 -1.12 -38.12
C SER A 963 -42.75 -1.28 -36.83
N PHE A 964 -43.34 -0.89 -35.70
CA PHE A 964 -42.72 -0.97 -34.38
C PHE A 964 -43.74 -1.29 -33.29
N CYS A 965 -43.25 -1.65 -32.10
CA CYS A 965 -44.09 -2.04 -30.98
C CYS A 965 -44.93 -0.85 -30.45
N GLY A 966 -46.24 -0.90 -30.67
CA GLY A 966 -47.15 0.16 -30.23
C GLY A 966 -47.15 0.39 -28.72
N ARG A 967 -46.97 -0.67 -27.92
CA ARG A 967 -46.94 -0.56 -26.44
C ARG A 967 -45.72 0.23 -25.94
N THR A 968 -44.55 0.02 -26.55
CA THR A 968 -43.35 0.82 -26.21
C THR A 968 -43.53 2.29 -26.55
N PHE A 969 -44.20 2.61 -27.67
CA PHE A 969 -44.50 4.01 -28.01
C PHE A 969 -45.50 4.63 -27.01
N ILE A 970 -46.57 3.92 -26.66
CA ILE A 970 -47.57 4.36 -25.67
C ILE A 970 -46.92 4.61 -24.30
N ALA A 971 -46.06 3.69 -23.85
CA ALA A 971 -45.32 3.82 -22.59
C ALA A 971 -44.41 5.07 -22.58
N GLY A 972 -43.68 5.31 -23.67
CA GLY A 972 -42.81 6.49 -23.80
C GLY A 972 -43.58 7.80 -23.85
N MET A 973 -44.71 7.81 -24.56
CA MET A 973 -45.63 8.94 -24.63
C MET A 973 -46.19 9.31 -23.26
N PHE A 974 -46.74 8.32 -22.53
CA PHE A 974 -47.24 8.53 -21.17
C PHE A 974 -46.14 9.11 -20.28
N PHE A 975 -44.93 8.53 -20.34
CA PHE A 975 -43.84 8.97 -19.47
C PHE A 975 -43.41 10.41 -19.75
N LEU A 976 -43.32 10.82 -21.02
CA LEU A 976 -43.00 12.21 -21.38
C LEU A 976 -44.09 13.19 -20.91
N LEU A 977 -45.37 12.83 -21.05
CA LEU A 977 -46.50 13.62 -20.55
C LEU A 977 -46.51 13.72 -19.02
N HIS A 978 -46.11 12.65 -18.34
CA HIS A 978 -45.98 12.62 -16.89
C HIS A 978 -44.84 13.53 -16.38
N GLN A 979 -43.69 13.57 -17.09
CA GLN A 979 -42.58 14.48 -16.74
C GLN A 979 -42.97 15.97 -16.77
N ILE A 980 -43.94 16.35 -17.61
CA ILE A 980 -44.43 17.73 -17.74
C ILE A 980 -45.74 17.97 -17.00
N ASN A 981 -46.28 16.96 -16.31
CA ASN A 981 -47.57 17.01 -15.59
C ASN A 981 -48.78 17.39 -16.46
N GLU A 982 -48.79 17.00 -17.75
CA GLU A 982 -49.86 17.36 -18.70
C GLU A 982 -50.74 16.16 -19.12
N VAL A 983 -50.70 15.03 -18.40
CA VAL A 983 -51.46 13.81 -18.79
C VAL A 983 -52.97 14.07 -18.92
N GLU A 984 -53.56 14.81 -17.97
CA GLU A 984 -55.00 15.12 -17.97
C GLU A 984 -55.38 16.17 -19.02
N GLU A 985 -54.51 17.16 -19.25
CA GLU A 985 -54.71 18.16 -20.30
C GLU A 985 -54.55 17.56 -21.70
N PHE A 986 -53.61 16.62 -21.87
CA PHE A 986 -53.47 15.83 -23.09
C PHE A 986 -54.75 15.05 -23.40
N ARG A 987 -55.38 14.43 -22.39
CA ARG A 987 -56.65 13.71 -22.58
C ARG A 987 -57.74 14.62 -23.16
N LYS A 988 -57.99 15.77 -22.53
CA LYS A 988 -59.01 16.74 -22.98
C LYS A 988 -58.70 17.25 -24.39
N MET A 989 -57.44 17.52 -24.67
CA MET A 989 -56.98 17.98 -25.99
C MET A 989 -57.15 16.91 -27.06
N ALA A 990 -56.84 15.66 -26.73
CA ALA A 990 -56.93 14.53 -27.65
C ALA A 990 -58.38 14.13 -27.97
N GLU A 991 -59.28 14.18 -26.98
CA GLU A 991 -60.73 13.99 -27.17
C GLU A 991 -61.31 15.07 -28.10
N ARG A 992 -60.96 16.35 -27.86
CA ARG A 992 -61.34 17.47 -28.75
C ARG A 992 -60.80 17.29 -30.18
N PHE A 993 -59.54 16.88 -30.32
CA PHE A 993 -58.95 16.60 -31.64
C PHE A 993 -59.65 15.47 -32.38
N ALA A 994 -60.00 14.38 -31.68
CA ALA A 994 -60.72 13.24 -32.24
C ALA A 994 -62.13 13.62 -32.72
N ASP A 995 -62.78 14.59 -32.06
CA ASP A 995 -64.07 15.14 -32.49
C ASP A 995 -63.94 16.06 -33.72
N LEU A 996 -62.88 16.87 -33.81
CA LEU A 996 -62.61 17.73 -34.97
C LEU A 996 -62.24 16.93 -36.24
N LEU A 997 -61.63 15.75 -36.11
CA LEU A 997 -61.30 14.87 -37.25
C LEU A 997 -62.53 14.31 -37.98
N VAL A 998 -63.68 14.21 -37.31
CA VAL A 998 -64.96 13.67 -37.85
C VAL A 998 -65.42 14.40 -39.11
N VAL A 999 -65.02 15.67 -39.28
CA VAL A 999 -65.45 16.52 -40.40
C VAL A 999 -64.64 16.23 -41.69
N SER A 1000 -63.54 15.46 -41.63
CA SER A 1000 -62.60 15.34 -42.78
C SER A 1000 -62.21 13.90 -43.23
N LYS A 1001 -62.17 12.87 -42.37
CA LYS A 1001 -61.84 11.47 -42.72
C LYS A 1001 -62.58 10.45 -41.83
N GLY A 1002 -62.92 9.27 -42.37
CA GLY A 1002 -63.95 8.33 -41.87
C GLY A 1002 -63.82 7.75 -40.44
N SER A 1003 -64.90 7.10 -39.96
CA SER A 1003 -65.13 6.78 -38.52
C SER A 1003 -64.18 5.78 -37.86
N ASN A 1004 -63.42 4.99 -38.64
CA ASN A 1004 -62.52 3.96 -38.09
C ASN A 1004 -61.25 4.57 -37.46
N ASP A 1005 -60.71 5.66 -38.02
CA ASP A 1005 -59.50 6.31 -37.48
C ASP A 1005 -59.78 6.98 -36.14
N LYS A 1006 -61.00 7.51 -35.96
CA LYS A 1006 -61.47 8.05 -34.67
C LYS A 1006 -61.48 6.99 -33.58
N GLN A 1007 -62.05 5.81 -33.86
CA GLN A 1007 -62.13 4.73 -32.87
C GLN A 1007 -60.74 4.19 -32.50
N LEU A 1008 -59.84 4.06 -33.48
CA LEU A 1008 -58.45 3.66 -33.25
C LEU A 1008 -57.67 4.71 -32.43
N LEU A 1009 -57.79 5.98 -32.77
CA LEU A 1009 -57.13 7.07 -32.04
C LEU A 1009 -57.62 7.14 -30.59
N LEU A 1010 -58.94 7.09 -30.36
CA LEU A 1010 -59.53 7.09 -29.01
C LEU A 1010 -59.08 5.88 -28.18
N SER A 1011 -58.93 4.70 -28.79
CA SER A 1011 -58.39 3.52 -28.12
C SER A 1011 -56.93 3.73 -27.67
N HIS A 1012 -56.07 4.28 -28.53
CA HIS A 1012 -54.68 4.56 -28.18
C HIS A 1012 -54.54 5.70 -27.17
N ILE A 1013 -55.37 6.74 -27.25
CA ILE A 1013 -55.42 7.81 -26.24
C ILE A 1013 -55.78 7.23 -24.87
N SER A 1014 -56.82 6.39 -24.82
CA SER A 1014 -57.20 5.71 -23.57
C SER A 1014 -56.03 4.91 -23.01
N ASN A 1015 -55.33 4.14 -23.85
CA ASN A 1015 -54.16 3.35 -23.45
C ASN A 1015 -52.96 4.19 -22.97
N VAL A 1016 -52.78 5.43 -23.47
CA VAL A 1016 -51.74 6.36 -22.99
C VAL A 1016 -52.14 6.91 -21.62
N VAL A 1017 -53.38 7.35 -21.45
CA VAL A 1017 -53.86 7.96 -20.19
C VAL A 1017 -53.93 6.94 -19.05
N THR A 1018 -54.32 5.68 -19.34
CA THR A 1018 -54.46 4.62 -18.34
C THR A 1018 -53.20 3.77 -18.16
N PHE A 1019 -52.04 4.22 -18.67
CA PHE A 1019 -50.81 3.43 -18.61
C PHE A 1019 -50.22 3.30 -17.19
N SER A 1020 -50.44 4.30 -16.33
CA SER A 1020 -49.94 4.36 -14.94
C SER A 1020 -50.39 3.16 -14.11
#